data_AF-A0A1M5HGU3-F1
#
_entry.id   AF-A0A1M5HGU3-F1
#
_cell.length_a   1.000
_cell.length_b   1.000
_cell.length_c   1.000
_cell.angle_alpha   90.00
_cell.angle_beta   90.00
_cell.angle_gamma   90.00
#
_symmetry.space_group_name_H-M   'P 1'
#
loop_
_entity.id
_entity.type
_entity.pdbx_description
1 polymer ?
#
loop_
_entity_poly.entity_id
_entity_poly.type
_entity_poly.pdbx_seq_one_letter_code
_entity_poly.pdbx_strand_id
1 'polypeptide(L)'
;MVYLLLVLAVALVGCSDWYYEAADTDYFKVKEHNLRGQYPINDRTIEGNVVLFPFDKDSVFTPEKVELIQLDSSLAEVEKIQGDILKGDSLDYRIPSRTYKYPYVKIQVKGKWKYLGSKAVPLTLETISDISNVWNPNVTLMTHLEVPLVESLVADEYPFDAAKQLAMQRFTENFGFEFLKLPAESSRREFSEMAPWYKFFLFEGSDSAFVERIEDFRQDMADGVYDNSDLVEFADYIIDDWFRMDSLLKRPDSVKLNWTFVESLVEHAYGLDACDDLSIGAVHVNVKGSKYKGDSLVCDKRQNGEYVLRPLTPLDRQFGPCTAIDSSTNDIVSDGDTSYYYCLHNSFEYGSWSKAPMYLVVEKYIGPCNEDLRLVEETPARKVTQEVRVKFGGEIYVCGHHANRWFDDGNDTLSFFFGECNEDSLWKLKKLQDSSEFVCTFDSWVPANDTLRFLSEQRPCERGRDSLRSFSFDSTYYVCAEILRDKKRVYTFKDTTRAFADSIAHENYLATECANISDTVKYIVDTLAGKYYHCQNGTAGFKFYESDFSHARDYLNKQYVKTLPNCTANSDTLELITYPYFEKTQGSDMAKYYHCANVGGKYQYEALDYDHAVTLAGIADVNARYTCDAKTDTLSVVRDSAFRNYFHCEKQNGKYTFVRIDKMLADSYASYAAMDSLLPCVPSDTLQYEKDQYGFWYYCADKGGTLTHERIERDSLEKMLVKQFVAGLEPCDETLHRWRSAKYDLSYGKRYYFVCDYDEYNVFSWKRVTGVRYDLYGMMEEAKMNLEACSAEELAARGPAAEVKNGIVTDSRDGHKYRVVTVGKQTWMAENLDYYDTLAMPNLVNETACADSSVCAAGTRRYSWYGTVNVTHTSALGDLRPQLCTPVQGVCPVGWHIPSMMEWQELFDNAAKNKAGKDYGVDVRNKDDVYYAVSEVRIINDKISLFYGMDIPYDSDYYSFQKVFYSRSYSVRCVKD
;
A
#
# COMPACT_ATOMS: atom_id res chain seq x y z
N MET A 1 36.69 48.38 -17.26
CA MET A 1 36.86 47.17 -18.09
C MET A 1 37.51 45.98 -17.35
N VAL A 2 37.61 46.01 -16.02
CA VAL A 2 37.95 44.83 -15.18
C VAL A 2 36.78 44.44 -14.24
N TYR A 3 35.79 45.33 -14.05
CA TYR A 3 34.58 45.07 -13.27
C TYR A 3 33.40 44.48 -14.07
N LEU A 4 33.51 44.35 -15.39
CA LEU A 4 32.42 43.83 -16.25
C LEU A 4 32.53 42.31 -16.52
N LEU A 5 33.61 41.65 -16.07
CA LEU A 5 33.82 40.20 -16.24
C LEU A 5 33.50 39.38 -14.98
N LEU A 6 33.28 40.04 -13.84
CA LEU A 6 32.96 39.38 -12.56
C LEU A 6 31.44 39.31 -12.27
N VAL A 7 30.63 40.08 -13.00
CA VAL A 7 29.16 40.11 -12.85
C VAL A 7 28.47 39.09 -13.77
N LEU A 8 29.20 38.48 -14.72
CA LEU A 8 28.69 37.41 -15.57
C LEU A 8 28.93 35.99 -15.00
N ALA A 9 29.57 35.86 -13.84
CA ALA A 9 29.87 34.56 -13.21
C ALA A 9 29.03 34.26 -11.95
N VAL A 10 28.18 35.19 -11.48
CA VAL A 10 27.42 35.04 -10.22
C VAL A 10 25.89 35.00 -10.45
N ALA A 11 25.44 35.00 -11.71
CA ALA A 11 24.03 34.84 -12.09
C ALA A 11 23.71 33.45 -12.69
N LEU A 12 24.46 32.40 -12.30
CA LEU A 12 24.24 31.01 -12.73
C LEU A 12 24.18 30.00 -11.58
N VAL A 13 23.84 30.43 -10.36
CA VAL A 13 23.53 29.49 -9.26
C VAL A 13 22.23 29.93 -8.58
N GLY A 14 21.17 29.97 -9.37
CA GLY A 14 19.81 29.92 -8.88
C GLY A 14 19.44 28.47 -8.65
N CYS A 15 19.15 28.11 -7.40
CA CYS A 15 18.66 26.81 -7.00
C CYS A 15 17.26 26.56 -7.58
N SER A 16 17.15 25.64 -8.53
CA SER A 16 15.93 24.85 -8.80
C SER A 16 16.22 23.73 -9.81
N ASP A 17 16.08 22.48 -9.37
CA ASP A 17 15.52 21.32 -10.08
C ASP A 17 15.84 21.05 -11.56
N TRP A 18 17.08 21.24 -12.01
CA TRP A 18 17.58 20.74 -13.30
C TRP A 18 18.72 19.71 -13.20
N TYR A 19 18.92 19.07 -12.05
CA TYR A 19 20.21 18.40 -11.82
C TYR A 19 20.41 17.05 -12.56
N TYR A 20 19.43 16.44 -13.23
CA TYR A 20 19.50 14.98 -13.44
C TYR A 20 19.11 14.45 -14.84
N GLU A 21 18.89 15.28 -15.87
CA GLU A 21 18.61 14.75 -17.22
C GLU A 21 19.86 14.30 -18.01
N ALA A 22 21.07 14.65 -17.61
CA ALA A 22 22.28 14.45 -18.43
C ALA A 22 23.45 13.70 -17.74
N ALA A 23 23.16 12.72 -16.87
CA ALA A 23 24.19 12.08 -16.05
C ALA A 23 25.30 11.34 -16.84
N ASP A 24 25.03 10.90 -18.08
CA ASP A 24 26.05 10.30 -18.94
C ASP A 24 26.80 11.28 -19.86
N THR A 25 26.42 12.56 -19.92
CA THR A 25 26.94 13.46 -20.97
C THR A 25 27.45 14.84 -20.55
N ASP A 26 27.23 15.32 -19.31
CA ASP A 26 27.55 16.71 -18.94
C ASP A 26 28.56 16.92 -17.79
N TYR A 27 29.30 15.89 -17.37
CA TYR A 27 30.32 16.06 -16.33
C TYR A 27 31.74 16.14 -16.88
N PHE A 28 32.46 17.20 -16.52
CA PHE A 28 33.89 17.28 -16.73
C PHE A 28 34.60 16.38 -15.71
N LYS A 29 35.39 15.43 -16.20
CA LYS A 29 36.28 14.63 -15.36
C LYS A 29 37.28 15.53 -14.62
N VAL A 30 37.44 15.30 -13.33
CA VAL A 30 38.30 16.08 -12.42
C VAL A 30 39.30 15.17 -11.72
N LYS A 31 40.58 15.53 -11.76
CA LYS A 31 41.66 14.81 -11.06
C LYS A 31 41.65 14.99 -9.54
N GLU A 32 41.12 16.11 -9.08
CA GLU A 32 40.93 16.42 -7.67
C GLU A 32 39.55 17.04 -7.53
N HIS A 33 38.73 16.53 -6.62
CA HIS A 33 37.43 17.14 -6.34
C HIS A 33 37.64 18.55 -5.79
N ASN A 34 37.12 19.55 -6.48
CA ASN A 34 37.15 20.93 -6.00
C ASN A 34 36.29 21.01 -4.73
N LEU A 35 36.96 21.10 -3.58
CA LEU A 35 36.32 21.38 -2.29
C LEU A 35 35.61 22.74 -2.38
N ARG A 36 34.28 22.73 -2.51
CA ARG A 36 33.45 23.95 -2.58
C ARG A 36 32.94 24.29 -1.19
N GLY A 37 33.51 25.30 -0.54
CA GLY A 37 33.04 25.72 0.79
C GLY A 37 34.15 26.18 1.73
N GLN A 38 33.80 26.47 2.97
CA GLN A 38 34.75 26.78 4.04
C GLN A 38 35.29 25.48 4.64
N TYR A 39 36.58 25.21 4.43
CA TYR A 39 37.30 24.08 5.00
C TYR A 39 38.53 24.56 5.78
N PRO A 40 38.90 23.92 6.89
CA PRO A 40 38.28 22.73 7.48
C PRO A 40 36.88 22.99 8.07
N ILE A 41 36.04 21.96 8.14
CA ILE A 41 34.71 22.04 8.78
C ILE A 41 34.93 21.95 10.29
N ASN A 42 34.78 23.06 11.00
CA ASN A 42 35.03 23.12 12.45
C ASN A 42 33.80 22.69 13.27
N ASP A 43 34.05 22.13 14.46
CA ASP A 43 33.05 21.82 15.49
C ASP A 43 31.83 21.01 15.03
N ARG A 44 32.03 20.11 14.06
CA ARG A 44 30.95 19.32 13.44
C ARG A 44 30.72 18.02 14.21
N THR A 45 29.49 17.82 14.69
CA THR A 45 28.99 16.51 15.13
C THR A 45 28.35 15.79 13.95
N ILE A 46 28.58 14.49 13.83
CA ILE A 46 27.93 13.65 12.80
C ILE A 46 27.07 12.63 13.51
N GLU A 47 25.81 12.54 13.14
CA GLU A 47 24.85 11.59 13.67
C GLU A 47 24.09 10.97 12.50
N GLY A 48 23.65 9.73 12.62
CA GLY A 48 22.86 9.10 11.57
C GLY A 48 22.13 7.87 12.07
N ASN A 49 21.19 7.41 11.26
CA ASN A 49 20.49 6.16 11.52
C ASN A 49 21.23 5.01 10.82
N VAL A 50 21.26 3.86 11.48
CA VAL A 50 21.66 2.56 10.95
C VAL A 50 20.38 1.80 10.64
N VAL A 51 19.85 2.03 9.44
CA VAL A 51 18.57 1.48 9.02
C VAL A 51 18.80 0.21 8.21
N LEU A 52 18.90 -0.91 8.92
CA LEU A 52 18.61 -2.24 8.39
C LEU A 52 17.17 -2.54 8.87
N PHE A 53 16.18 -2.16 8.06
CA PHE A 53 14.77 -2.18 8.47
C PHE A 53 14.37 -3.52 9.13
N PRO A 54 13.76 -3.52 10.32
CA PRO A 54 13.43 -4.75 11.03
C PRO A 54 12.08 -5.29 10.56
N PHE A 55 12.09 -6.45 9.91
CA PHE A 55 10.88 -7.14 9.49
C PHE A 55 10.08 -7.73 10.67
N ASP A 56 10.66 -7.82 11.87
CA ASP A 56 9.98 -8.14 13.13
C ASP A 56 10.94 -7.86 14.32
N LYS A 57 10.47 -7.95 15.57
CA LYS A 57 11.33 -7.89 16.77
C LYS A 57 12.42 -8.98 16.79
N ASP A 58 12.24 -10.05 16.01
CA ASP A 58 13.14 -11.20 15.95
C ASP A 58 14.12 -11.18 14.75
N SER A 59 14.00 -10.18 13.86
CA SER A 59 14.86 -9.98 12.68
C SER A 59 15.56 -8.62 12.78
N VAL A 60 16.78 -8.61 13.32
CA VAL A 60 17.43 -7.38 13.80
C VAL A 60 18.91 -7.37 13.42
N PHE A 61 19.35 -6.28 12.77
CA PHE A 61 20.75 -5.90 12.77
C PHE A 61 21.09 -5.17 14.07
N THR A 62 22.02 -5.71 14.83
CA THR A 62 22.48 -5.11 16.09
C THR A 62 23.83 -4.45 15.87
N PRO A 63 23.91 -3.10 15.78
CA PRO A 63 25.18 -2.42 15.65
C PRO A 63 26.01 -2.58 16.94
N GLU A 64 27.30 -2.90 16.77
CA GLU A 64 28.24 -3.11 17.88
C GLU A 64 29.32 -2.02 17.92
N LYS A 65 29.78 -1.55 16.75
CA LYS A 65 30.83 -0.52 16.64
C LYS A 65 30.58 0.37 15.43
N VAL A 66 30.89 1.65 15.55
CA VAL A 66 30.93 2.59 14.43
C VAL A 66 32.32 3.21 14.32
N GLU A 67 32.82 3.29 13.09
CA GLU A 67 34.05 3.97 12.76
C GLU A 67 33.78 4.92 11.59
N LEU A 68 34.19 6.18 11.73
CA LEU A 68 34.24 7.13 10.64
C LEU A 68 35.67 7.20 10.11
N ILE A 69 35.81 7.05 8.80
CA ILE A 69 37.05 7.20 8.05
C ILE A 69 36.95 8.53 7.31
N GLN A 70 37.77 9.51 7.67
CA GLN A 70 37.87 10.75 6.90
C GLN A 70 38.68 10.48 5.64
N LEU A 71 38.17 10.99 4.52
CA LEU A 71 38.75 10.81 3.21
C LEU A 71 39.17 12.15 2.60
N ASP A 72 40.26 12.16 1.82
CA ASP A 72 40.66 13.34 1.05
C ASP A 72 39.87 13.46 -0.28
N SER A 73 40.23 14.43 -1.12
CA SER A 73 39.59 14.67 -2.42
C SER A 73 39.80 13.58 -3.47
N SER A 74 40.61 12.55 -3.18
CA SER A 74 40.76 11.33 -3.99
C SER A 74 40.09 10.11 -3.34
N LEU A 75 39.33 10.33 -2.26
CA LEU A 75 38.79 9.31 -1.38
C LEU A 75 39.85 8.43 -0.68
N ALA A 76 41.11 8.88 -0.61
CA ALA A 76 42.13 8.18 0.15
C ALA A 76 41.92 8.40 1.66
N GLU A 77 42.14 7.36 2.45
CA GLU A 77 42.03 7.42 3.91
C GLU A 77 43.04 8.41 4.51
N VAL A 78 42.53 9.34 5.30
CA VAL A 78 43.32 10.35 6.03
C VAL A 78 43.44 9.97 7.51
N GLU A 79 42.31 9.67 8.15
CA GLU A 79 42.25 9.27 9.56
C GLU A 79 41.02 8.42 9.86
N LYS A 80 41.12 7.59 10.91
CA LYS A 80 40.03 6.78 11.46
C LYS A 80 39.60 7.32 12.81
N ILE A 81 38.29 7.35 13.02
CA ILE A 81 37.65 8.04 14.13
C ILE A 81 36.61 7.10 14.71
N GLN A 82 36.79 6.72 15.97
CA GLN A 82 35.79 5.92 16.67
C GLN A 82 34.60 6.78 17.04
N GLY A 83 33.40 6.25 16.84
CA GLY A 83 32.16 6.84 17.31
C GLY A 83 31.44 5.97 18.31
N ASP A 84 30.31 6.48 18.77
CA ASP A 84 29.47 5.81 19.75
C ASP A 84 28.22 5.27 19.06
N ILE A 85 27.89 4.01 19.31
CA ILE A 85 26.56 3.47 18.98
C ILE A 85 25.57 3.99 20.00
N LEU A 86 24.64 4.82 19.54
CA LEU A 86 23.57 5.35 20.36
C LEU A 86 22.48 4.31 20.47
N LYS A 87 22.18 3.89 21.68
CA LYS A 87 21.05 3.02 21.93
C LYS A 87 19.83 3.96 22.17
N GLY A 88 18.92 4.13 21.20
CA GLY A 88 17.76 5.07 21.29
C GLY A 88 16.60 4.78 20.29
N ASP A 89 15.54 5.61 20.29
CA ASP A 89 14.38 5.54 19.36
C ASP A 89 14.53 6.42 18.08
N SER A 90 15.71 7.01 17.83
CA SER A 90 16.22 7.48 16.51
C SER A 90 17.53 8.25 16.68
N LEU A 91 18.39 8.16 15.65
CA LEU A 91 19.85 8.35 15.61
C LEU A 91 20.61 7.22 16.32
N ASP A 92 21.20 6.32 15.53
CA ASP A 92 21.78 5.04 15.96
C ASP A 92 23.29 5.12 16.21
N TYR A 93 23.94 6.18 15.74
CA TYR A 93 25.35 6.43 16.01
C TYR A 93 25.67 7.93 16.08
N ARG A 94 26.77 8.26 16.77
CA ARG A 94 27.29 9.62 16.92
C ARG A 94 28.80 9.63 16.82
N ILE A 95 29.33 10.53 16.00
CA ILE A 95 30.74 10.95 16.04
C ILE A 95 30.79 12.30 16.76
N PRO A 96 31.50 12.42 17.91
CA PRO A 96 31.58 13.66 18.67
C PRO A 96 32.06 14.85 17.83
N SER A 97 31.67 16.06 18.28
CA SER A 97 32.04 17.31 17.64
C SER A 97 33.56 17.42 17.45
N ARG A 98 33.98 17.68 16.21
CA ARG A 98 35.39 17.85 15.85
C ARG A 98 35.59 18.67 14.58
N THR A 99 36.85 18.97 14.31
CA THR A 99 37.26 19.62 13.06
C THR A 99 37.59 18.56 12.00
N TYR A 100 36.98 18.67 10.82
CA TYR A 100 37.24 17.81 9.67
C TYR A 100 38.05 18.56 8.61
N LYS A 101 39.24 18.06 8.27
CA LYS A 101 40.09 18.64 7.23
C LYS A 101 39.45 18.59 5.84
N TYR A 102 38.68 17.53 5.56
CA TYR A 102 38.01 17.28 4.30
C TYR A 102 36.53 16.92 4.54
N PRO A 103 35.62 17.24 3.60
CA PRO A 103 34.18 16.94 3.68
C PRO A 103 33.82 15.47 3.43
N TYR A 104 34.72 14.67 2.87
CA TYR A 104 34.38 13.30 2.50
C TYR A 104 34.59 12.37 3.68
N VAL A 105 33.57 11.57 3.99
CA VAL A 105 33.62 10.59 5.07
C VAL A 105 33.04 9.27 4.59
N LYS A 106 33.65 8.18 5.06
CA LYS A 106 33.05 6.84 5.01
C LYS A 106 32.73 6.42 6.44
N ILE A 107 31.49 6.01 6.70
CA ILE A 107 31.08 5.51 8.01
C ILE A 107 30.87 4.01 7.89
N GLN A 108 31.56 3.25 8.72
CA GLN A 108 31.47 1.79 8.82
C GLN A 108 30.81 1.41 10.14
N VAL A 109 29.74 0.62 10.07
CA VAL A 109 29.03 0.10 11.23
C VAL A 109 29.14 -1.42 11.25
N LYS A 110 29.92 -1.93 12.20
CA LYS A 110 30.07 -3.36 12.45
C LYS A 110 29.00 -3.81 13.44
N GLY A 111 28.30 -4.88 13.10
CA GLY A 111 27.24 -5.42 13.94
C GLY A 111 27.00 -6.89 13.69
N LYS A 112 25.85 -7.36 14.17
CA LYS A 112 25.38 -8.73 14.00
C LYS A 112 24.00 -8.75 13.37
N TRP A 113 23.84 -9.52 12.30
CA TRP A 113 22.58 -9.79 11.64
C TRP A 113 21.95 -11.10 12.15
N LYS A 114 20.63 -11.15 12.22
CA LYS A 114 19.85 -12.34 12.60
C LYS A 114 18.43 -12.24 12.02
N TYR A 115 17.90 -13.35 11.49
CA TYR A 115 16.52 -13.46 10.97
C TYR A 115 15.65 -14.47 11.75
N LEU A 116 14.47 -14.06 12.22
CA LEU A 116 13.45 -14.91 12.87
C LEU A 116 14.01 -15.92 13.90
N GLY A 117 14.82 -15.46 14.84
CA GLY A 117 15.29 -16.33 15.92
C GLY A 117 16.53 -17.18 15.62
N SER A 118 17.10 -17.09 14.41
CA SER A 118 18.35 -17.77 13.99
C SER A 118 19.61 -17.36 14.79
N LYS A 119 20.78 -17.94 14.47
CA LYS A 119 22.05 -17.60 15.11
C LYS A 119 22.64 -16.34 14.46
N ALA A 120 22.90 -15.33 15.29
CA ALA A 120 23.43 -14.06 14.78
C ALA A 120 24.81 -14.23 14.11
N VAL A 121 24.99 -13.61 12.95
CA VAL A 121 26.20 -13.61 12.13
C VAL A 121 26.77 -12.19 12.02
N PRO A 122 28.10 -12.00 11.89
CA PRO A 122 28.68 -10.68 11.70
C PRO A 122 28.27 -10.06 10.36
N LEU A 123 27.97 -8.77 10.35
CA LEU A 123 27.72 -7.97 9.14
C LEU A 123 28.30 -6.56 9.35
N THR A 124 28.92 -5.99 8.32
CA THR A 124 29.42 -4.61 8.35
C THR A 124 28.68 -3.82 7.30
N LEU A 125 27.99 -2.75 7.70
CA LEU A 125 27.41 -1.81 6.76
C LEU A 125 28.31 -0.58 6.59
N GLU A 126 28.23 0.05 5.43
CA GLU A 126 29.03 1.22 5.10
C GLU A 126 28.16 2.28 4.44
N THR A 127 28.59 3.54 4.50
CA THR A 127 28.05 4.63 3.69
C THR A 127 29.18 5.60 3.39
N ILE A 128 29.15 6.22 2.22
CA ILE A 128 30.11 7.26 1.82
C ILE A 128 29.35 8.55 1.49
N SER A 129 29.78 9.67 2.06
CA SER A 129 29.01 10.92 2.01
C SER A 129 29.88 12.18 2.06
N ASP A 130 29.34 13.26 1.50
CA ASP A 130 29.86 14.63 1.64
C ASP A 130 29.12 15.36 2.77
N ILE A 131 29.79 15.55 3.91
CA ILE A 131 29.21 16.16 5.11
C ILE A 131 29.12 17.69 5.04
N SER A 132 29.53 18.33 3.94
CA SER A 132 29.24 19.76 3.75
C SER A 132 27.75 20.00 3.48
N ASN A 133 27.09 19.02 2.85
CA ASN A 133 25.70 19.11 2.42
C ASN A 133 24.80 18.11 3.15
N VAL A 134 25.34 16.96 3.56
CA VAL A 134 24.59 15.91 4.26
C VAL A 134 24.76 16.04 5.77
N TRP A 135 23.69 16.44 6.46
CA TRP A 135 23.77 16.64 7.90
C TRP A 135 23.87 15.32 8.68
N ASN A 136 23.05 14.35 8.29
CA ASN A 136 22.89 13.08 8.99
C ASN A 136 23.05 11.91 8.00
N PRO A 137 24.28 11.46 7.71
CA PRO A 137 24.53 10.38 6.76
C PRO A 137 23.97 9.06 7.30
N ASN A 138 22.93 8.53 6.67
CA ASN A 138 22.34 7.26 7.09
C ASN A 138 23.14 6.07 6.54
N VAL A 139 23.27 5.04 7.36
CA VAL A 139 23.85 3.75 7.01
C VAL A 139 22.69 2.79 6.76
N THR A 140 22.47 2.42 5.51
CA THR A 140 21.35 1.56 5.07
C THR A 140 21.89 0.45 4.18
N LEU A 141 21.04 -0.51 3.82
CA LEU A 141 21.43 -1.51 2.81
C LEU A 141 21.82 -0.82 1.49
N MET A 142 21.06 0.17 1.03
CA MET A 142 21.33 0.84 -0.24
C MET A 142 22.63 1.63 -0.21
N THR A 143 22.89 2.38 0.87
CA THR A 143 24.14 3.16 0.99
C THR A 143 25.36 2.26 1.17
N HIS A 144 25.18 1.01 1.60
CA HIS A 144 26.24 0.02 1.65
C HIS A 144 26.56 -0.56 0.27
N LEU A 145 25.54 -0.91 -0.51
CA LEU A 145 25.69 -1.47 -1.86
C LEU A 145 26.36 -0.49 -2.85
N GLU A 146 26.10 0.82 -2.73
CA GLU A 146 26.66 1.81 -3.66
C GLU A 146 28.16 2.08 -3.48
N VAL A 147 28.72 1.87 -2.28
CA VAL A 147 30.07 2.39 -1.92
C VAL A 147 31.16 2.00 -2.93
N PRO A 148 31.31 0.71 -3.32
CA PRO A 148 32.41 0.32 -4.22
C PRO A 148 32.32 1.00 -5.59
N LEU A 149 31.11 1.15 -6.12
CA LEU A 149 30.88 1.79 -7.40
C LEU A 149 31.17 3.28 -7.35
N VAL A 150 30.78 3.96 -6.26
CA VAL A 150 31.13 5.38 -6.04
C VAL A 150 32.65 5.56 -6.00
N GLU A 151 33.36 4.67 -5.30
CA GLU A 151 34.84 4.71 -5.24
C GLU A 151 35.48 4.47 -6.60
N SER A 152 34.97 3.51 -7.39
CA SER A 152 35.45 3.26 -8.75
C SER A 152 35.21 4.45 -9.67
N LEU A 153 34.02 5.06 -9.63
CA LEU A 153 33.69 6.22 -10.45
C LEU A 153 34.54 7.45 -10.08
N VAL A 154 34.82 7.65 -8.80
CA VAL A 154 35.75 8.70 -8.37
C VAL A 154 37.17 8.42 -8.86
N ALA A 155 37.64 7.18 -8.80
CA ALA A 155 38.94 6.78 -9.36
C ALA A 155 39.01 7.03 -10.88
N ASP A 156 37.88 6.93 -11.58
CA ASP A 156 37.70 7.27 -13.00
C ASP A 156 37.54 8.79 -13.26
N GLU A 157 37.86 9.61 -12.26
CA GLU A 157 37.85 11.07 -12.27
C GLU A 157 36.43 11.70 -12.33
N TYR A 158 35.36 10.97 -11.97
CA TYR A 158 34.03 11.58 -11.85
C TYR A 158 33.91 12.41 -10.56
N PRO A 159 33.34 13.63 -10.58
CA PRO A 159 33.06 14.39 -9.36
C PRO A 159 32.21 13.58 -8.36
N PHE A 160 32.46 13.71 -7.05
CA PHE A 160 31.79 12.91 -6.00
C PHE A 160 30.25 12.90 -6.12
N ASP A 161 29.61 14.07 -6.24
CA ASP A 161 28.14 14.17 -6.38
C ASP A 161 27.62 13.46 -7.64
N ALA A 162 28.37 13.52 -8.74
CA ALA A 162 28.03 12.83 -9.98
C ALA A 162 28.26 11.32 -9.86
N ALA A 163 29.33 10.91 -9.19
CA ALA A 163 29.61 9.49 -8.91
C ALA A 163 28.50 8.86 -8.07
N LYS A 164 27.97 9.56 -7.06
CA LYS A 164 26.81 9.13 -6.25
C LYS A 164 25.54 8.93 -7.09
N GLN A 165 25.27 9.84 -8.02
CA GLN A 165 24.10 9.75 -8.90
C GLN A 165 24.25 8.63 -9.92
N LEU A 166 25.40 8.58 -10.59
CA LEU A 166 25.69 7.59 -11.62
C LEU A 166 25.79 6.18 -11.04
N ALA A 167 26.30 6.02 -9.81
CA ALA A 167 26.29 4.73 -9.13
C ALA A 167 24.87 4.20 -8.97
N MET A 168 23.94 5.07 -8.55
CA MET A 168 22.54 4.68 -8.38
C MET A 168 21.81 4.51 -9.71
N GLN A 169 22.10 5.33 -10.72
CA GLN A 169 21.59 5.14 -12.07
C GLN A 169 22.02 3.79 -12.65
N ARG A 170 23.32 3.48 -12.61
CA ARG A 170 23.87 2.20 -13.08
C ARG A 170 23.30 1.03 -12.29
N PHE A 171 23.18 1.18 -10.96
CA PHE A 171 22.47 0.20 -10.15
C PHE A 171 21.10 -0.08 -10.78
N THR A 172 20.30 0.93 -11.06
CA THR A 172 18.94 0.75 -11.57
C THR A 172 18.85 0.23 -13.00
N GLU A 173 19.78 0.65 -13.87
CA GLU A 173 19.90 0.19 -15.25
C GLU A 173 20.27 -1.29 -15.35
N ASN A 174 21.13 -1.77 -14.45
CA ASN A 174 21.52 -3.19 -14.36
C ASN A 174 20.34 -4.13 -14.06
N PHE A 175 19.17 -3.60 -13.69
CA PHE A 175 17.97 -4.41 -13.44
C PHE A 175 16.74 -3.92 -14.20
N GLY A 176 16.90 -2.99 -15.15
CA GLY A 176 15.83 -2.59 -16.08
C GLY A 176 14.76 -1.66 -15.48
N PHE A 177 15.08 -0.86 -14.47
CA PHE A 177 14.10 0.01 -13.80
C PHE A 177 14.32 1.50 -14.07
N GLU A 178 13.22 2.25 -14.22
CA GLU A 178 13.23 3.72 -14.23
C GLU A 178 13.02 4.24 -12.80
N PHE A 179 14.09 4.27 -12.00
CA PHE A 179 14.03 4.89 -10.67
C PHE A 179 14.09 6.41 -10.78
N LEU A 180 13.52 7.07 -9.76
CA LEU A 180 13.91 8.44 -9.44
C LEU A 180 15.45 8.47 -9.28
N LYS A 181 16.15 9.31 -10.05
CA LYS A 181 17.62 9.51 -10.02
C LYS A 181 18.07 10.17 -8.70
N LEU A 182 17.72 9.57 -7.58
CA LEU A 182 17.98 10.03 -6.23
C LEU A 182 19.20 9.29 -5.65
N PRO A 183 20.09 9.95 -4.91
CA PRO A 183 21.14 9.26 -4.14
C PRO A 183 20.57 8.21 -3.19
N ALA A 184 21.37 7.22 -2.80
CA ALA A 184 20.95 6.15 -1.87
C ALA A 184 20.46 6.68 -0.52
N GLU A 185 21.02 7.78 -0.05
CA GLU A 185 20.72 8.44 1.23
C GLU A 185 19.48 9.34 1.20
N SER A 186 18.82 9.50 0.04
CA SER A 186 17.67 10.39 -0.11
C SER A 186 16.49 9.95 0.77
N SER A 187 15.96 10.86 1.58
CA SER A 187 14.76 10.64 2.40
C SER A 187 13.47 10.51 1.58
N ARG A 188 13.51 10.82 0.28
CA ARG A 188 12.39 10.65 -0.65
C ARG A 188 12.26 9.22 -1.20
N ARG A 189 13.25 8.34 -0.97
CA ARG A 189 13.15 6.93 -1.38
C ARG A 189 12.12 6.21 -0.53
N GLU A 190 11.13 5.62 -1.19
CA GLU A 190 10.06 4.89 -0.52
C GLU A 190 10.53 3.49 -0.10
N PHE A 191 9.97 2.95 0.98
CA PHE A 191 10.30 1.60 1.43
C PHE A 191 9.93 0.52 0.40
N SER A 192 8.89 0.75 -0.39
CA SER A 192 8.44 -0.11 -1.49
C SER A 192 9.54 -0.41 -2.50
N GLU A 193 10.51 0.51 -2.68
CA GLU A 193 11.69 0.35 -3.51
C GLU A 193 12.76 -0.58 -2.90
N MET A 194 12.86 -0.58 -1.57
CA MET A 194 13.92 -1.27 -0.83
C MET A 194 13.54 -2.70 -0.47
N ALA A 195 12.26 -2.96 -0.20
CA ALA A 195 11.76 -4.25 0.26
C ALA A 195 12.12 -5.45 -0.64
N PRO A 196 12.08 -5.34 -1.99
CA PRO A 196 12.45 -6.44 -2.86
C PRO A 196 13.94 -6.82 -2.80
N TRP A 197 14.84 -5.86 -2.59
CA TRP A 197 16.28 -6.14 -2.42
C TRP A 197 16.56 -6.99 -1.20
N TYR A 198 15.88 -6.70 -0.08
CA TYR A 198 15.97 -7.55 1.11
C TYR A 198 15.53 -8.99 0.82
N LYS A 199 14.52 -9.19 -0.04
CA LYS A 199 14.08 -10.53 -0.45
C LYS A 199 15.11 -11.25 -1.30
N PHE A 200 15.70 -10.54 -2.26
CA PHE A 200 16.78 -11.05 -3.10
C PHE A 200 17.96 -11.55 -2.27
N PHE A 201 18.31 -10.87 -1.17
CA PHE A 201 19.40 -11.38 -0.33
C PHE A 201 18.96 -12.51 0.60
N LEU A 202 17.68 -12.58 1.00
CA LEU A 202 17.17 -13.51 2.01
C LEU A 202 16.64 -14.85 1.48
N PHE A 203 16.36 -15.01 0.19
CA PHE A 203 15.71 -16.24 -0.30
C PHE A 203 16.56 -17.50 -0.11
N GLU A 204 15.91 -18.61 0.26
CA GLU A 204 16.47 -19.97 0.47
C GLU A 204 17.73 -20.08 1.36
N GLY A 205 18.07 -19.01 2.09
CA GLY A 205 19.38 -18.88 2.74
C GLY A 205 19.35 -18.92 4.26
N SER A 206 20.48 -19.35 4.83
CA SER A 206 20.80 -19.02 6.23
C SER A 206 21.23 -17.56 6.35
N ASP A 207 21.28 -17.01 7.56
CA ASP A 207 21.83 -15.66 7.79
C ASP A 207 23.25 -15.49 7.22
N SER A 208 24.06 -16.55 7.22
CA SER A 208 25.41 -16.51 6.62
C SER A 208 25.34 -16.32 5.11
N ALA A 209 24.42 -17.02 4.43
CA ALA A 209 24.20 -16.87 2.99
C ALA A 209 23.64 -15.49 2.63
N PHE A 210 22.82 -14.90 3.51
CA PHE A 210 22.36 -13.52 3.35
C PHE A 210 23.52 -12.51 3.35
N VAL A 211 24.44 -12.62 4.32
CA VAL A 211 25.60 -11.72 4.39
C VAL A 211 26.55 -11.94 3.20
N GLU A 212 26.81 -13.20 2.85
CA GLU A 212 27.66 -13.55 1.71
C GLU A 212 27.12 -12.96 0.40
N ARG A 213 25.83 -13.13 0.10
CA ARG A 213 25.22 -12.55 -1.10
C ARG A 213 25.23 -11.03 -1.16
N ILE A 214 25.08 -10.35 -0.02
CA ILE A 214 25.21 -8.88 -0.01
C ILE A 214 26.61 -8.47 -0.43
N GLU A 215 27.65 -9.12 0.09
CA GLU A 215 29.03 -8.75 -0.21
C GLU A 215 29.47 -9.20 -1.61
N ASP A 216 29.02 -10.35 -2.08
CA ASP A 216 29.27 -10.83 -3.45
C ASP A 216 28.64 -9.89 -4.48
N PHE A 217 27.34 -9.58 -4.30
CA PHE A 217 26.63 -8.61 -5.12
C PHE A 217 27.34 -7.25 -5.14
N ARG A 218 27.81 -6.80 -3.97
CA ARG A 218 28.49 -5.52 -3.81
C ARG A 218 29.84 -5.49 -4.52
N GLN A 219 30.55 -6.61 -4.59
CA GLN A 219 31.79 -6.74 -5.36
C GLN A 219 31.53 -6.77 -6.86
N ASP A 220 30.50 -7.50 -7.31
CA ASP A 220 30.13 -7.56 -8.72
C ASP A 220 29.71 -6.19 -9.24
N MET A 221 28.97 -5.42 -8.46
CA MET A 221 28.55 -4.06 -8.82
C MET A 221 29.70 -3.02 -8.84
N ALA A 222 30.92 -3.36 -8.41
CA ALA A 222 31.97 -2.37 -8.20
C ALA A 222 32.45 -1.69 -9.50
N ASP A 223 32.38 -2.37 -10.64
CA ASP A 223 32.69 -1.79 -11.96
C ASP A 223 31.46 -1.21 -12.68
N GLY A 224 30.28 -1.34 -12.05
CA GLY A 224 29.00 -0.90 -12.56
C GLY A 224 28.33 -1.88 -13.51
N VAL A 225 28.82 -3.12 -13.62
CA VAL A 225 28.26 -4.20 -14.43
C VAL A 225 27.89 -5.37 -13.53
N TYR A 226 26.62 -5.74 -13.51
CA TYR A 226 26.16 -6.85 -12.69
C TYR A 226 26.18 -8.20 -13.44
N ASP A 227 26.71 -9.27 -12.83
CA ASP A 227 26.55 -10.64 -13.34
C ASP A 227 25.19 -11.20 -12.95
N ASN A 228 24.36 -11.47 -13.95
CA ASN A 228 22.95 -11.86 -13.79
C ASN A 228 22.76 -13.28 -13.20
N SER A 229 23.82 -14.04 -12.87
CA SER A 229 23.67 -15.43 -12.41
C SER A 229 22.83 -15.60 -11.15
N ASP A 230 23.02 -14.73 -10.14
CA ASP A 230 22.32 -14.86 -8.86
C ASP A 230 20.87 -14.35 -8.95
N LEU A 231 20.63 -13.35 -9.80
CA LEU A 231 19.29 -12.91 -10.18
C LEU A 231 18.49 -14.03 -10.85
N VAL A 232 19.13 -14.86 -11.68
CA VAL A 232 18.48 -16.01 -12.31
C VAL A 232 18.05 -17.05 -11.27
N GLU A 233 18.88 -17.30 -10.25
CA GLU A 233 18.51 -18.19 -9.14
C GLU A 233 17.35 -17.62 -8.31
N PHE A 234 17.34 -16.31 -8.06
CA PHE A 234 16.24 -15.65 -7.38
C PHE A 234 14.95 -15.65 -8.20
N ALA A 235 15.06 -15.42 -9.52
CA ALA A 235 13.93 -15.50 -10.42
C ALA A 235 13.36 -16.92 -10.41
N ASP A 236 14.21 -17.96 -10.46
CA ASP A 236 13.80 -19.35 -10.32
C ASP A 236 13.00 -19.57 -9.03
N TYR A 237 13.49 -19.02 -7.91
CA TYR A 237 12.81 -19.10 -6.62
C TYR A 237 11.43 -18.41 -6.62
N ILE A 238 11.31 -17.21 -7.19
CA ILE A 238 10.04 -16.48 -7.28
C ILE A 238 9.01 -17.28 -8.09
N ILE A 239 9.43 -17.85 -9.24
CA ILE A 239 8.52 -18.63 -10.10
C ILE A 239 7.96 -19.86 -9.38
N ASP A 240 8.76 -20.53 -8.54
CA ASP A 240 8.31 -21.72 -7.81
C ASP A 240 7.22 -21.42 -6.77
N ASP A 241 7.21 -20.22 -6.17
CA ASP A 241 6.24 -19.86 -5.14
C ASP A 241 5.99 -18.33 -5.01
N TRP A 242 5.23 -17.80 -5.97
CA TRP A 242 4.82 -16.38 -5.99
C TRP A 242 4.17 -15.91 -4.68
N PHE A 243 3.31 -16.74 -4.08
CA PHE A 243 2.55 -16.37 -2.87
C PHE A 243 3.39 -16.37 -1.59
N ARG A 244 4.55 -17.03 -1.59
CA ARG A 244 5.45 -16.99 -0.43
C ARG A 244 6.09 -15.62 -0.22
N MET A 245 6.15 -14.76 -1.23
CA MET A 245 6.77 -13.44 -1.11
C MET A 245 6.13 -12.58 -0.02
N ASP A 246 4.79 -12.55 0.04
CA ASP A 246 4.04 -11.89 1.12
C ASP A 246 4.21 -12.62 2.47
N SER A 247 4.23 -13.96 2.45
CA SER A 247 4.32 -14.79 3.66
C SER A 247 5.66 -14.70 4.40
N LEU A 248 6.74 -14.38 3.68
CA LEU A 248 8.11 -14.32 4.21
C LEU A 248 8.44 -12.97 4.89
N LEU A 249 7.57 -11.95 4.81
CA LEU A 249 7.74 -10.67 5.53
C LEU A 249 6.91 -10.54 6.82
N LYS A 250 6.15 -11.57 7.21
CA LYS A 250 5.26 -11.64 8.40
C LYS A 250 5.12 -10.34 9.22
N ARG A 251 4.30 -9.38 8.77
CA ARG A 251 3.63 -8.38 9.64
C ARG A 251 2.38 -7.77 8.97
N PRO A 252 1.46 -7.17 9.76
CA PRO A 252 0.07 -6.91 9.37
C PRO A 252 -0.10 -5.68 8.47
N ASP A 253 -0.83 -5.89 7.37
CA ASP A 253 -1.71 -4.97 6.61
C ASP A 253 -1.22 -3.57 6.16
N SER A 254 0.00 -3.12 6.46
CA SER A 254 0.39 -1.71 6.27
C SER A 254 1.49 -1.44 5.24
N VAL A 255 2.22 -2.45 4.75
CA VAL A 255 3.30 -2.24 3.78
C VAL A 255 3.17 -3.24 2.63
N LYS A 256 2.78 -2.75 1.45
CA LYS A 256 2.64 -3.56 0.24
C LYS A 256 3.98 -3.63 -0.49
N LEU A 257 4.39 -4.84 -0.89
CA LEU A 257 5.46 -5.02 -1.88
C LEU A 257 5.03 -4.34 -3.19
N ASN A 258 5.98 -3.72 -3.88
CA ASN A 258 5.74 -3.26 -5.25
C ASN A 258 5.89 -4.46 -6.19
N TRP A 259 4.77 -5.08 -6.59
CA TRP A 259 4.76 -6.27 -7.43
C TRP A 259 5.37 -6.03 -8.81
N THR A 260 5.11 -4.87 -9.40
CA THR A 260 5.75 -4.40 -10.64
C THR A 260 7.29 -4.48 -10.57
N PHE A 261 7.87 -4.15 -9.41
CA PHE A 261 9.32 -4.24 -9.23
C PHE A 261 9.82 -5.70 -9.29
N VAL A 262 9.12 -6.60 -8.61
CA VAL A 262 9.49 -8.02 -8.56
C VAL A 262 9.32 -8.66 -9.94
N GLU A 263 8.25 -8.29 -10.66
CA GLU A 263 7.99 -8.71 -12.03
C GLU A 263 9.14 -8.32 -12.97
N SER A 264 9.52 -7.04 -13.03
CA SER A 264 10.58 -6.63 -13.95
C SER A 264 11.96 -7.18 -13.59
N LEU A 265 12.22 -7.47 -12.31
CA LEU A 265 13.44 -8.17 -11.90
C LEU A 265 13.52 -9.57 -12.52
N VAL A 266 12.41 -10.32 -12.46
CA VAL A 266 12.32 -11.67 -13.03
C VAL A 266 12.44 -11.63 -14.56
N GLU A 267 11.78 -10.66 -15.20
CA GLU A 267 11.88 -10.45 -16.65
C GLU A 267 13.32 -10.15 -17.07
N HIS A 268 13.99 -9.24 -16.35
CA HIS A 268 15.39 -8.91 -16.59
C HIS A 268 16.32 -10.12 -16.36
N ALA A 269 16.09 -10.88 -15.28
CA ALA A 269 16.88 -12.06 -14.96
C ALA A 269 16.83 -13.11 -16.08
N TYR A 270 15.65 -13.33 -16.64
CA TYR A 270 15.46 -14.29 -17.73
C TYR A 270 15.67 -13.71 -19.13
N GLY A 271 15.81 -12.39 -19.26
CA GLY A 271 15.87 -11.71 -20.56
C GLY A 271 14.55 -11.81 -21.33
N LEU A 272 13.42 -11.70 -20.64
CA LEU A 272 12.07 -11.74 -21.20
C LEU A 272 11.56 -10.32 -21.50
N ASP A 273 10.63 -10.21 -22.45
CA ASP A 273 9.85 -9.00 -22.63
C ASP A 273 8.88 -8.81 -21.44
N ALA A 274 8.46 -7.56 -21.21
CA ALA A 274 7.53 -7.23 -20.13
C ALA A 274 6.24 -8.06 -20.25
N CYS A 275 5.84 -8.69 -19.14
CA CYS A 275 4.58 -9.41 -19.01
C CYS A 275 3.43 -8.40 -18.88
N ASP A 276 2.69 -8.23 -19.96
CA ASP A 276 1.61 -7.27 -20.09
C ASP A 276 0.48 -7.86 -20.95
N ASP A 277 -0.57 -7.09 -21.23
CA ASP A 277 -1.70 -7.53 -22.04
C ASP A 277 -1.33 -8.00 -23.48
N LEU A 278 -0.13 -7.66 -24.00
CA LEU A 278 0.36 -8.03 -25.34
C LEU A 278 1.21 -9.31 -25.32
N SER A 279 1.78 -9.67 -24.18
CA SER A 279 2.68 -10.81 -23.99
C SER A 279 2.09 -11.96 -23.17
N ILE A 280 0.79 -11.88 -22.82
CA ILE A 280 0.05 -12.97 -22.18
C ILE A 280 0.20 -14.28 -22.97
N GLY A 281 0.57 -15.35 -22.28
CA GLY A 281 0.79 -16.66 -22.89
C GLY A 281 2.15 -17.27 -22.55
N ALA A 282 2.61 -18.21 -23.37
CA ALA A 282 3.86 -18.91 -23.12
C ALA A 282 5.07 -18.03 -23.49
N VAL A 283 5.98 -17.83 -22.55
CA VAL A 283 7.27 -17.14 -22.75
C VAL A 283 8.41 -18.14 -22.57
N HIS A 284 9.42 -18.10 -23.44
CA HIS A 284 10.50 -19.08 -23.45
C HIS A 284 11.70 -18.60 -22.64
N VAL A 285 12.15 -19.42 -21.68
CA VAL A 285 13.30 -19.08 -20.85
C VAL A 285 14.55 -19.70 -21.47
N ASN A 286 15.49 -18.87 -21.91
CA ASN A 286 16.73 -19.31 -22.56
C ASN A 286 17.99 -18.79 -21.84
N VAL A 287 17.87 -18.40 -20.57
CA VAL A 287 19.01 -17.95 -19.78
C VAL A 287 19.84 -19.13 -19.26
N LYS A 288 21.16 -18.96 -19.19
CA LYS A 288 22.06 -19.97 -18.60
C LYS A 288 21.96 -19.91 -17.08
N GLY A 289 21.84 -21.06 -16.42
CA GLY A 289 21.77 -21.15 -14.95
C GLY A 289 20.36 -21.42 -14.42
N SER A 290 19.31 -21.00 -15.14
CA SER A 290 17.92 -21.26 -14.74
C SER A 290 17.57 -22.74 -14.83
N LYS A 291 16.78 -23.24 -13.86
CA LYS A 291 16.14 -24.55 -13.88
C LYS A 291 15.06 -24.66 -14.95
N TYR A 292 14.54 -23.54 -15.43
CA TYR A 292 13.58 -23.46 -16.54
C TYR A 292 14.26 -23.22 -17.88
N LYS A 293 15.60 -23.28 -17.96
CA LYS A 293 16.30 -23.13 -19.23
C LYS A 293 15.83 -24.16 -20.26
N GLY A 294 15.39 -23.66 -21.41
CA GLY A 294 14.86 -24.48 -22.50
C GLY A 294 13.41 -24.90 -22.28
N ASP A 295 12.77 -24.41 -21.22
CA ASP A 295 11.35 -24.57 -20.92
C ASP A 295 10.59 -23.26 -21.17
N SER A 296 9.27 -23.29 -21.01
CA SER A 296 8.42 -22.10 -21.08
C SER A 296 7.73 -21.81 -19.75
N LEU A 297 7.57 -20.53 -19.46
CA LEU A 297 6.72 -20.01 -18.40
C LEU A 297 5.44 -19.44 -19.00
N VAL A 298 4.48 -19.07 -18.17
CA VAL A 298 3.22 -18.46 -18.57
C VAL A 298 3.14 -17.06 -18.00
N CYS A 299 3.15 -16.05 -18.87
CA CYS A 299 2.75 -14.68 -18.53
C CYS A 299 1.22 -14.64 -18.40
N ASP A 300 0.74 -14.25 -17.23
CA ASP A 300 -0.68 -14.26 -16.84
C ASP A 300 -1.04 -12.99 -16.06
N LYS A 301 -2.34 -12.72 -15.86
CA LYS A 301 -2.81 -11.54 -15.13
C LYS A 301 -3.77 -11.92 -14.00
N ARG A 302 -3.56 -11.32 -12.83
CA ARG A 302 -4.37 -11.50 -11.64
C ARG A 302 -5.64 -10.63 -11.68
N GLN A 303 -6.65 -10.99 -10.87
CA GLN A 303 -7.89 -10.20 -10.76
C GLN A 303 -7.68 -8.76 -10.27
N ASN A 304 -6.62 -8.49 -9.49
CA ASN A 304 -6.28 -7.14 -9.03
C ASN A 304 -5.54 -6.29 -10.08
N GLY A 305 -5.26 -6.86 -11.27
CA GLY A 305 -4.61 -6.18 -12.39
C GLY A 305 -3.09 -6.36 -12.48
N GLU A 306 -2.47 -7.06 -11.54
CA GLU A 306 -1.03 -7.37 -11.52
C GLU A 306 -0.69 -8.53 -12.49
N TYR A 307 0.52 -8.53 -13.05
CA TYR A 307 0.97 -9.57 -13.98
C TYR A 307 1.88 -10.58 -13.27
N VAL A 308 1.89 -11.83 -13.71
CA VAL A 308 2.70 -12.88 -13.08
C VAL A 308 3.26 -13.84 -14.11
N LEU A 309 4.49 -14.32 -13.88
CA LEU A 309 5.12 -15.39 -14.66
C LEU A 309 5.05 -16.69 -13.87
N ARG A 310 4.25 -17.68 -14.29
CA ARG A 310 4.10 -18.95 -13.54
C ARG A 310 4.62 -20.15 -14.35
N PRO A 311 5.03 -21.25 -13.71
CA PRO A 311 5.47 -22.45 -14.44
C PRO A 311 4.29 -23.11 -15.17
N LEU A 312 4.60 -23.81 -16.27
CA LEU A 312 3.63 -24.64 -16.98
C LEU A 312 3.18 -25.82 -16.11
N THR A 313 1.86 -25.95 -15.90
CA THR A 313 1.28 -27.14 -15.29
C THR A 313 1.36 -28.34 -16.23
N PRO A 314 1.20 -29.60 -15.75
CA PRO A 314 1.15 -30.76 -16.64
C PRO A 314 0.10 -30.65 -17.75
N LEU A 315 -1.05 -30.01 -17.45
CA LEU A 315 -2.10 -29.76 -18.43
C LEU A 315 -1.71 -28.64 -19.41
N ASP A 316 -1.02 -27.59 -18.95
CA ASP A 316 -0.50 -26.55 -19.86
C ASP A 316 0.52 -27.12 -20.85
N ARG A 317 1.37 -28.06 -20.42
CA ARG A 317 2.32 -28.75 -21.31
C ARG A 317 1.62 -29.63 -22.34
N GLN A 318 0.47 -30.18 -22.00
CA GLN A 318 -0.30 -31.06 -22.88
C GLN A 318 -1.15 -30.26 -23.89
N PHE A 319 -1.73 -29.14 -23.46
CA PHE A 319 -2.78 -28.45 -24.20
C PHE A 319 -2.45 -27.00 -24.58
N GLY A 320 -1.36 -26.44 -24.08
CA GLY A 320 -1.03 -25.02 -24.17
C GLY A 320 -1.41 -24.25 -22.89
N PRO A 321 -0.82 -23.05 -22.69
CA PRO A 321 -1.01 -22.26 -21.48
C PRO A 321 -2.45 -21.74 -21.34
N CYS A 322 -3.05 -21.97 -20.17
CA CYS A 322 -4.37 -21.42 -19.83
C CYS A 322 -4.25 -20.16 -18.97
N THR A 323 -4.54 -18.96 -19.51
CA THR A 323 -4.37 -17.67 -18.80
C THR A 323 -5.70 -16.99 -18.47
N ALA A 324 -5.69 -15.94 -17.64
CA ALA A 324 -6.89 -15.25 -17.17
C ALA A 324 -7.54 -14.31 -18.22
N ILE A 325 -6.77 -13.78 -19.17
CA ILE A 325 -7.29 -12.88 -20.21
C ILE A 325 -7.39 -13.57 -21.57
N ASP A 326 -6.78 -14.74 -21.75
CA ASP A 326 -6.83 -15.41 -23.05
C ASP A 326 -8.29 -15.71 -23.43
N SER A 327 -8.80 -15.01 -24.44
CA SER A 327 -10.14 -15.25 -24.99
C SER A 327 -10.10 -16.26 -26.13
N SER A 328 -8.91 -16.78 -26.47
CA SER A 328 -8.67 -17.60 -27.66
C SER A 328 -8.80 -19.11 -27.43
N THR A 329 -8.95 -19.61 -26.19
CA THR A 329 -9.22 -21.03 -25.95
C THR A 329 -10.45 -21.29 -25.07
N ASN A 330 -11.63 -21.12 -25.65
CA ASN A 330 -12.79 -21.95 -25.27
C ASN A 330 -12.66 -23.41 -25.77
N ASP A 331 -11.45 -23.83 -26.16
CA ASP A 331 -11.23 -25.14 -26.76
C ASP A 331 -11.20 -26.23 -25.70
N ILE A 332 -12.22 -27.09 -25.73
CA ILE A 332 -12.26 -28.29 -24.91
C ILE A 332 -11.26 -29.30 -25.46
N VAL A 333 -10.33 -29.71 -24.64
CA VAL A 333 -9.24 -30.62 -24.98
C VAL A 333 -9.44 -31.96 -24.28
N SER A 334 -8.89 -33.05 -24.83
CA SER A 334 -9.03 -34.41 -24.27
C SER A 334 -7.68 -35.03 -23.99
N ASP A 335 -7.59 -35.77 -22.88
CA ASP A 335 -6.39 -36.51 -22.49
C ASP A 335 -6.23 -37.89 -23.18
N GLY A 336 -7.25 -38.32 -23.95
CA GLY A 336 -7.27 -39.59 -24.68
C GLY A 336 -8.08 -40.71 -24.02
N ASP A 337 -8.43 -40.60 -22.72
CA ASP A 337 -8.98 -41.68 -21.91
C ASP A 337 -10.40 -41.39 -21.37
N THR A 338 -11.20 -40.62 -22.12
CA THR A 338 -12.59 -40.16 -21.84
C THR A 338 -12.73 -38.89 -20.99
N SER A 339 -11.64 -38.29 -20.52
CA SER A 339 -11.72 -37.00 -19.81
C SER A 339 -11.52 -35.82 -20.76
N TYR A 340 -12.23 -34.74 -20.45
CA TYR A 340 -12.20 -33.49 -21.20
C TYR A 340 -11.95 -32.32 -20.28
N TYR A 341 -11.26 -31.29 -20.76
CA TYR A 341 -10.82 -30.14 -19.97
C TYR A 341 -11.10 -28.84 -20.71
N TYR A 342 -11.33 -27.75 -19.96
CA TYR A 342 -11.50 -26.39 -20.47
C TYR A 342 -10.73 -25.40 -19.60
N CYS A 343 -10.31 -24.29 -20.18
CA CYS A 343 -9.56 -23.25 -19.48
C CYS A 343 -10.49 -22.32 -18.69
N LEU A 344 -10.17 -22.08 -17.41
CA LEU A 344 -10.87 -21.14 -16.55
C LEU A 344 -10.16 -19.80 -16.52
N HIS A 345 -10.77 -18.80 -17.15
CA HIS A 345 -10.22 -17.46 -17.29
C HIS A 345 -10.49 -16.52 -16.10
N ASN A 346 -11.35 -16.86 -15.13
CA ASN A 346 -11.81 -15.91 -14.09
C ASN A 346 -11.60 -16.40 -12.64
N SER A 347 -10.42 -16.95 -12.33
CA SER A 347 -10.10 -17.39 -10.96
C SER A 347 -9.57 -16.23 -10.10
N PHE A 348 -9.62 -16.37 -8.76
CA PHE A 348 -9.15 -15.37 -7.80
C PHE A 348 -7.63 -15.11 -7.85
N GLU A 349 -6.87 -15.88 -8.64
CA GLU A 349 -5.40 -15.83 -8.68
C GLU A 349 -4.83 -15.75 -10.10
N TYR A 350 -5.02 -16.77 -10.97
CA TYR A 350 -4.55 -16.82 -12.37
C TYR A 350 -5.28 -17.91 -13.19
N GLY A 351 -5.07 -18.00 -14.50
CA GLY A 351 -5.76 -18.97 -15.36
C GLY A 351 -5.40 -20.43 -15.02
N SER A 352 -6.37 -21.34 -15.09
CA SER A 352 -6.14 -22.78 -14.82
C SER A 352 -7.05 -23.72 -15.60
N TRP A 353 -6.53 -24.89 -15.99
CA TRP A 353 -7.31 -25.96 -16.62
C TRP A 353 -8.23 -26.66 -15.61
N SER A 354 -9.49 -26.86 -15.99
CA SER A 354 -10.48 -27.59 -15.19
C SER A 354 -11.19 -28.65 -16.03
N LYS A 355 -11.78 -29.67 -15.39
CA LYS A 355 -12.54 -30.71 -16.10
C LYS A 355 -13.79 -30.10 -16.75
N ALA A 356 -13.97 -30.33 -18.03
CA ALA A 356 -15.10 -29.83 -18.81
C ALA A 356 -16.38 -30.61 -18.48
N PRO A 357 -17.50 -29.91 -18.22
CA PRO A 357 -18.79 -30.55 -18.10
C PRO A 357 -19.22 -31.16 -19.45
N MET A 358 -19.83 -32.36 -19.40
CA MET A 358 -20.05 -33.21 -20.58
C MET A 358 -20.90 -32.57 -21.67
N TYR A 359 -21.85 -31.69 -21.34
CA TYR A 359 -22.67 -31.01 -22.35
C TYR A 359 -21.82 -30.11 -23.27
N LEU A 360 -20.78 -29.44 -22.75
CA LEU A 360 -19.86 -28.63 -23.56
C LEU A 360 -19.01 -29.53 -24.48
N VAL A 361 -18.62 -30.70 -23.97
CA VAL A 361 -17.88 -31.71 -24.73
C VAL A 361 -18.70 -32.20 -25.92
N VAL A 362 -19.92 -32.66 -25.66
CA VAL A 362 -20.84 -33.18 -26.67
C VAL A 362 -21.07 -32.13 -27.77
N GLU A 363 -21.21 -30.87 -27.38
CA GLU A 363 -21.35 -29.74 -28.29
C GLU A 363 -20.12 -29.50 -29.18
N LYS A 364 -18.90 -29.70 -28.67
CA LYS A 364 -17.68 -29.60 -29.48
C LYS A 364 -17.53 -30.75 -30.49
N TYR A 365 -17.86 -31.99 -30.11
CA TYR A 365 -17.57 -33.18 -30.94
C TYR A 365 -18.70 -33.61 -31.88
N ILE A 366 -19.96 -33.52 -31.43
CA ILE A 366 -21.14 -33.80 -32.27
C ILE A 366 -21.51 -32.58 -33.11
N GLY A 367 -21.01 -31.41 -32.70
CA GLY A 367 -21.35 -30.12 -33.26
C GLY A 367 -22.34 -29.40 -32.35
N PRO A 368 -22.40 -28.06 -32.46
CA PRO A 368 -23.32 -27.28 -31.67
C PRO A 368 -24.73 -27.79 -31.91
N CYS A 369 -25.53 -27.89 -30.84
CA CYS A 369 -26.94 -28.26 -30.96
C CYS A 369 -27.67 -27.12 -31.68
N ASN A 370 -27.58 -27.13 -33.00
CA ASN A 370 -27.95 -26.06 -33.92
C ASN A 370 -29.02 -26.53 -34.92
N GLU A 371 -29.70 -25.58 -35.58
CA GLU A 371 -30.87 -25.89 -36.42
C GLU A 371 -30.54 -26.70 -37.68
N ASP A 372 -29.28 -26.68 -38.14
CA ASP A 372 -28.85 -27.41 -39.33
C ASP A 372 -28.71 -28.92 -39.10
N LEU A 373 -28.22 -29.33 -37.92
CA LEU A 373 -28.19 -30.74 -37.52
C LEU A 373 -29.60 -31.35 -37.47
N ARG A 374 -30.62 -30.51 -37.25
CA ARG A 374 -32.04 -30.90 -37.17
C ARG A 374 -32.67 -31.19 -38.54
N LEU A 375 -31.91 -31.10 -39.65
CA LEU A 375 -32.43 -31.19 -41.03
C LEU A 375 -31.97 -32.44 -41.79
N VAL A 376 -32.92 -33.30 -42.18
CA VAL A 376 -32.72 -34.43 -43.09
C VAL A 376 -33.57 -34.17 -44.34
N GLU A 377 -32.92 -33.83 -45.45
CA GLU A 377 -33.48 -33.61 -46.79
C GLU A 377 -34.62 -32.58 -46.96
N GLU A 378 -34.45 -31.76 -48.00
CA GLU A 378 -35.40 -30.73 -48.40
C GLU A 378 -36.47 -31.31 -49.32
N THR A 379 -37.73 -31.18 -48.92
CA THR A 379 -38.82 -30.96 -49.89
C THR A 379 -39.60 -29.68 -49.56
N PRO A 380 -40.21 -29.05 -50.58
CA PRO A 380 -40.35 -27.59 -50.69
C PRO A 380 -41.36 -26.93 -49.75
N ALA A 381 -41.92 -27.69 -48.81
CA ALA A 381 -42.98 -27.22 -47.94
C ALA A 381 -42.63 -27.22 -46.47
N ARG A 382 -41.52 -27.85 -46.04
CA ARG A 382 -41.03 -27.75 -44.66
C ARG A 382 -39.67 -28.42 -44.51
N LYS A 383 -38.68 -27.64 -44.09
CA LYS A 383 -37.56 -28.16 -43.30
C LYS A 383 -38.13 -28.58 -41.94
N VAL A 384 -38.28 -29.88 -41.72
CA VAL A 384 -38.73 -30.46 -40.46
C VAL A 384 -37.50 -30.52 -39.55
N THR A 385 -37.45 -29.69 -38.51
CA THR A 385 -36.43 -29.85 -37.46
C THR A 385 -36.87 -30.96 -36.52
N GLN A 386 -36.33 -32.16 -36.70
CA GLN A 386 -36.50 -33.24 -35.74
C GLN A 386 -35.56 -32.96 -34.55
N GLU A 387 -36.01 -33.20 -33.31
CA GLU A 387 -35.07 -33.28 -32.18
C GLU A 387 -34.02 -34.34 -32.53
N VAL A 388 -32.78 -33.89 -32.72
CA VAL A 388 -31.70 -34.79 -33.12
C VAL A 388 -31.26 -35.50 -31.86
N ARG A 389 -31.64 -36.77 -31.79
CA ARG A 389 -31.28 -37.66 -30.69
C ARG A 389 -30.05 -38.44 -31.16
N VAL A 390 -28.89 -38.13 -30.59
CA VAL A 390 -27.62 -38.71 -31.00
C VAL A 390 -27.08 -39.55 -29.86
N LYS A 391 -26.58 -40.73 -30.20
CA LYS A 391 -25.89 -41.59 -29.26
C LYS A 391 -24.41 -41.23 -29.27
N PHE A 392 -23.90 -40.76 -28.15
CA PHE A 392 -22.49 -40.46 -27.96
C PHE A 392 -22.01 -41.19 -26.71
N GLY A 393 -21.11 -42.16 -26.92
CA GLY A 393 -20.86 -43.19 -25.92
C GLY A 393 -22.08 -44.10 -25.70
N GLY A 394 -22.48 -44.27 -24.43
CA GLY A 394 -23.54 -45.20 -24.00
C GLY A 394 -24.94 -44.62 -23.87
N GLU A 395 -25.12 -43.30 -23.95
CA GLU A 395 -26.33 -42.57 -23.57
C GLU A 395 -26.94 -41.79 -24.76
N ILE A 396 -28.22 -41.40 -24.65
CA ILE A 396 -28.91 -40.63 -25.69
C ILE A 396 -28.94 -39.16 -25.29
N TYR A 397 -28.20 -38.37 -26.06
CA TYR A 397 -28.20 -36.93 -25.93
C TYR A 397 -29.18 -36.35 -26.94
N VAL A 398 -30.10 -35.53 -26.46
CA VAL A 398 -31.10 -34.87 -27.29
C VAL A 398 -30.74 -33.42 -27.44
N CYS A 399 -30.62 -33.02 -28.71
CA CYS A 399 -30.49 -31.63 -29.07
C CYS A 399 -31.87 -30.94 -28.98
N GLY A 400 -32.25 -30.58 -27.75
CA GLY A 400 -33.55 -29.98 -27.43
C GLY A 400 -33.69 -28.53 -27.89
N HIS A 401 -34.90 -28.15 -28.30
CA HIS A 401 -35.19 -26.87 -28.96
C HIS A 401 -34.98 -25.62 -28.05
N HIS A 402 -35.08 -25.74 -26.72
CA HIS A 402 -35.24 -24.57 -25.84
C HIS A 402 -33.96 -24.01 -25.21
N ALA A 403 -32.82 -24.68 -25.34
CA ALA A 403 -31.57 -24.14 -24.80
C ALA A 403 -30.37 -24.23 -25.74
N ASN A 404 -30.54 -24.75 -26.97
CA ASN A 404 -29.48 -25.00 -27.96
C ASN A 404 -28.24 -25.65 -27.34
N ARG A 405 -28.48 -26.57 -26.43
CA ARG A 405 -27.48 -27.32 -25.69
C ARG A 405 -27.90 -28.77 -25.68
N TRP A 406 -26.93 -29.66 -25.66
CA TRP A 406 -27.19 -31.08 -25.57
C TRP A 406 -27.63 -31.44 -24.16
N PHE A 407 -28.76 -32.14 -24.07
CA PHE A 407 -29.29 -32.66 -22.81
C PHE A 407 -29.20 -34.17 -22.82
N ASP A 408 -28.79 -34.74 -21.69
CA ASP A 408 -28.98 -36.16 -21.46
C ASP A 408 -30.48 -36.43 -21.26
N ASP A 409 -31.11 -37.16 -22.20
CA ASP A 409 -32.56 -37.44 -22.23
C ASP A 409 -32.89 -38.85 -21.70
N GLY A 410 -31.90 -39.55 -21.13
CA GLY A 410 -32.10 -40.90 -20.61
C GLY A 410 -32.51 -41.90 -21.70
N ASN A 411 -33.57 -42.71 -21.46
CA ASN A 411 -33.89 -43.92 -22.24
C ASN A 411 -35.38 -44.05 -22.74
N ASP A 412 -36.26 -43.01 -22.75
CA ASP A 412 -37.74 -43.10 -22.99
C ASP A 412 -38.25 -43.10 -24.47
N THR A 413 -39.43 -43.70 -24.77
CA THR A 413 -39.82 -44.29 -26.09
C THR A 413 -41.24 -44.00 -26.71
N LEU A 414 -42.20 -43.25 -26.11
CA LEU A 414 -43.56 -43.02 -26.72
C LEU A 414 -43.63 -41.84 -27.71
N SER A 415 -43.03 -40.70 -27.37
CA SER A 415 -42.86 -39.54 -28.29
C SER A 415 -42.06 -39.91 -29.54
N PHE A 416 -41.30 -41.00 -29.47
CA PHE A 416 -40.60 -41.62 -30.59
C PHE A 416 -41.56 -42.20 -31.66
N PHE A 417 -42.76 -42.69 -31.30
CA PHE A 417 -43.66 -43.37 -32.26
C PHE A 417 -44.66 -42.43 -32.98
N PHE A 418 -45.16 -41.39 -32.32
CA PHE A 418 -46.18 -40.48 -32.90
C PHE A 418 -45.66 -39.12 -33.35
N GLY A 419 -44.41 -38.83 -33.00
CA GLY A 419 -43.89 -37.48 -32.98
C GLY A 419 -44.48 -36.66 -31.84
N GLU A 420 -43.90 -35.51 -31.59
CA GLU A 420 -44.33 -34.61 -30.52
C GLU A 420 -45.72 -34.03 -30.78
N CYS A 421 -46.55 -33.92 -29.73
CA CYS A 421 -47.80 -33.17 -29.81
C CYS A 421 -47.45 -31.67 -29.83
N ASN A 422 -47.31 -31.13 -31.04
CA ASN A 422 -46.85 -29.77 -31.30
C ASN A 422 -47.85 -28.99 -32.19
N GLU A 423 -47.57 -27.72 -32.50
CA GLU A 423 -48.46 -26.81 -33.24
C GLU A 423 -48.99 -27.37 -34.57
N ASP A 424 -48.18 -28.16 -35.26
CA ASP A 424 -48.54 -28.77 -36.55
C ASP A 424 -49.53 -29.91 -36.41
N SER A 425 -49.57 -30.50 -35.23
CA SER A 425 -50.50 -31.56 -34.86
C SER A 425 -51.61 -31.01 -33.97
N LEU A 426 -51.58 -29.74 -33.59
CA LEU A 426 -52.54 -29.13 -32.69
C LEU A 426 -53.94 -29.23 -33.28
N TRP A 427 -54.85 -29.79 -32.49
CA TRP A 427 -56.20 -30.19 -32.85
C TRP A 427 -56.30 -31.33 -33.87
N LYS A 428 -55.21 -31.98 -34.30
CA LYS A 428 -55.25 -33.16 -35.20
C LYS A 428 -55.37 -34.49 -34.43
N LEU A 429 -56.04 -35.48 -35.03
CA LEU A 429 -56.37 -36.81 -34.45
C LEU A 429 -55.50 -37.96 -35.03
N LYS A 430 -54.96 -38.87 -34.20
CA LYS A 430 -54.03 -39.98 -34.59
C LYS A 430 -54.26 -41.33 -33.84
N LYS A 431 -53.70 -42.45 -34.37
CA LYS A 431 -53.87 -43.85 -33.90
C LYS A 431 -52.60 -44.70 -33.75
N LEU A 432 -52.49 -45.54 -32.70
CA LEU A 432 -51.39 -46.51 -32.44
C LEU A 432 -51.56 -47.83 -33.23
N GLN A 433 -50.51 -48.66 -33.30
CA GLN A 433 -50.56 -50.01 -33.90
C GLN A 433 -51.53 -50.97 -33.16
N ASP A 434 -51.88 -50.68 -31.90
CA ASP A 434 -52.91 -51.39 -31.13
C ASP A 434 -54.33 -50.80 -31.28
N SER A 435 -54.49 -49.77 -32.14
CA SER A 435 -55.76 -49.11 -32.54
C SER A 435 -56.39 -48.06 -31.60
N SER A 436 -55.68 -47.57 -30.58
CA SER A 436 -56.15 -46.49 -29.69
C SER A 436 -56.06 -45.06 -30.30
N GLU A 437 -57.00 -44.13 -29.99
CA GLU A 437 -57.16 -42.78 -30.62
C GLU A 437 -56.85 -41.59 -29.68
N PHE A 438 -56.12 -40.59 -30.20
CA PHE A 438 -55.68 -39.41 -29.46
C PHE A 438 -55.74 -38.12 -30.32
N VAL A 439 -56.11 -36.98 -29.71
CA VAL A 439 -56.06 -35.62 -30.28
C VAL A 439 -54.97 -34.84 -29.57
N CYS A 440 -54.14 -34.16 -30.35
CA CYS A 440 -53.13 -33.30 -29.77
C CYS A 440 -53.77 -31.98 -29.33
N THR A 441 -53.83 -31.77 -28.02
CA THR A 441 -54.28 -30.52 -27.41
C THR A 441 -53.06 -29.65 -27.10
N PHE A 442 -53.23 -28.63 -26.26
CA PHE A 442 -52.17 -27.71 -25.90
C PHE A 442 -51.08 -28.29 -24.99
N ASP A 443 -51.31 -29.44 -24.33
CA ASP A 443 -50.35 -29.95 -23.34
C ASP A 443 -49.67 -31.24 -23.80
N SER A 444 -50.43 -32.23 -24.32
CA SER A 444 -49.86 -33.50 -24.79
C SER A 444 -50.83 -34.26 -25.70
N TRP A 445 -50.43 -35.45 -26.14
CA TRP A 445 -51.35 -36.38 -26.80
C TRP A 445 -52.36 -36.90 -25.78
N VAL A 446 -53.63 -36.52 -25.93
CA VAL A 446 -54.73 -36.88 -25.01
C VAL A 446 -55.87 -37.60 -25.75
N PRO A 447 -56.64 -38.48 -25.10
CA PRO A 447 -57.79 -39.16 -25.72
C PRO A 447 -58.89 -38.18 -26.23
N ALA A 448 -59.55 -38.46 -27.36
CA ALA A 448 -60.41 -37.49 -28.09
C ALA A 448 -61.91 -37.40 -27.68
N ASN A 449 -62.51 -36.18 -27.63
CA ASN A 449 -63.96 -35.88 -27.34
C ASN A 449 -64.66 -34.93 -28.37
N ASP A 450 -65.93 -34.53 -28.18
CA ASP A 450 -66.78 -33.80 -29.19
C ASP A 450 -66.38 -32.34 -29.52
N THR A 451 -66.12 -31.49 -28.52
CA THR A 451 -65.65 -30.10 -28.74
C THR A 451 -64.30 -30.07 -29.46
N LEU A 452 -63.45 -31.05 -29.13
CA LEU A 452 -62.13 -31.19 -29.74
C LEU A 452 -62.19 -31.69 -31.18
N ARG A 453 -63.25 -32.42 -31.55
CA ARG A 453 -63.53 -32.72 -32.96
C ARG A 453 -63.96 -31.47 -33.73
N PHE A 454 -64.82 -30.60 -33.19
CA PHE A 454 -65.23 -29.37 -33.89
C PHE A 454 -64.07 -28.40 -34.16
N LEU A 455 -63.20 -28.17 -33.17
CA LEU A 455 -62.02 -27.32 -33.33
C LEU A 455 -61.00 -27.91 -34.31
N SER A 456 -60.93 -29.24 -34.42
CA SER A 456 -60.08 -29.93 -35.40
C SER A 456 -60.46 -29.67 -36.86
N GLU A 457 -61.70 -29.21 -37.10
CA GLU A 457 -62.26 -29.00 -38.44
C GLU A 457 -62.09 -27.54 -38.95
N GLN A 458 -61.65 -26.58 -38.11
CA GLN A 458 -61.47 -25.16 -38.47
C GLN A 458 -60.07 -24.84 -39.06
N ARG A 459 -59.93 -23.80 -39.92
CA ARG A 459 -58.62 -23.44 -40.50
C ARG A 459 -57.73 -22.66 -39.54
N PRO A 460 -56.40 -22.83 -39.54
CA PRO A 460 -55.49 -22.07 -38.67
C PRO A 460 -55.42 -20.56 -38.95
N CYS A 461 -55.03 -19.76 -37.94
CA CYS A 461 -54.91 -18.30 -38.02
C CYS A 461 -53.49 -17.82 -38.39
N GLU A 462 -53.32 -16.71 -39.14
CA GLU A 462 -52.01 -16.29 -39.71
C GLU A 462 -51.50 -14.89 -39.31
N ARG A 463 -50.33 -14.81 -38.65
CA ARG A 463 -49.73 -13.56 -38.15
C ARG A 463 -49.48 -12.47 -39.20
N GLY A 464 -49.06 -12.79 -40.43
CA GLY A 464 -48.67 -11.77 -41.43
C GLY A 464 -49.85 -11.09 -42.14
N ARG A 465 -51.01 -11.75 -42.17
CA ARG A 465 -52.23 -11.27 -42.85
C ARG A 465 -53.38 -10.99 -41.89
N ASP A 466 -53.41 -11.72 -40.79
CA ASP A 466 -54.52 -11.80 -39.86
C ASP A 466 -54.11 -11.37 -38.43
N SER A 467 -52.89 -10.82 -38.22
CA SER A 467 -52.48 -10.21 -36.93
C SER A 467 -53.42 -9.10 -36.48
N LEU A 468 -54.20 -8.55 -37.42
CA LEU A 468 -55.23 -7.55 -37.20
C LEU A 468 -56.69 -8.13 -37.29
N ARG A 469 -56.95 -9.45 -37.10
CA ARG A 469 -58.24 -10.16 -37.46
C ARG A 469 -59.02 -10.92 -36.32
N SER A 470 -60.37 -11.04 -36.41
CA SER A 470 -61.31 -11.58 -35.37
C SER A 470 -62.67 -12.28 -35.82
N PHE A 471 -63.36 -13.21 -35.04
CA PHE A 471 -64.75 -13.86 -35.22
C PHE A 471 -65.42 -14.63 -33.97
N SER A 472 -66.54 -15.44 -34.03
CA SER A 472 -67.23 -16.15 -32.86
C SER A 472 -67.99 -17.52 -33.08
N PHE A 473 -68.21 -18.38 -32.04
CA PHE A 473 -69.02 -19.66 -32.00
C PHE A 473 -69.63 -19.99 -30.59
N ASP A 474 -70.85 -20.55 -30.54
CA ASP A 474 -71.69 -20.84 -29.33
C ASP A 474 -71.57 -19.79 -28.20
N SER A 475 -71.83 -18.53 -28.57
CA SER A 475 -71.78 -17.33 -27.69
C SER A 475 -70.39 -16.88 -27.20
N THR A 476 -69.30 -17.42 -27.75
CA THR A 476 -67.90 -17.06 -27.40
C THR A 476 -67.14 -16.46 -28.59
N TYR A 477 -66.36 -15.39 -28.38
CA TYR A 477 -65.65 -14.62 -29.42
C TYR A 477 -64.15 -14.94 -29.44
N TYR A 478 -63.60 -15.13 -30.63
CA TYR A 478 -62.23 -15.55 -30.88
C TYR A 478 -61.47 -14.56 -31.77
N VAL A 479 -60.26 -14.16 -31.37
CA VAL A 479 -59.34 -13.36 -32.20
C VAL A 479 -58.16 -14.18 -32.64
N CYS A 480 -57.47 -13.72 -33.68
CA CYS A 480 -56.14 -14.22 -34.02
C CYS A 480 -55.17 -13.78 -32.92
N ALA A 481 -55.16 -14.55 -31.85
CA ALA A 481 -54.39 -14.23 -30.67
C ALA A 481 -53.19 -15.15 -30.62
N GLU A 482 -52.12 -14.53 -30.16
CA GLU A 482 -50.89 -15.21 -29.86
C GLU A 482 -51.05 -15.87 -28.49
N ILE A 483 -51.02 -17.20 -28.45
CA ILE A 483 -51.08 -17.98 -27.22
C ILE A 483 -49.73 -18.66 -26.99
N LEU A 484 -49.28 -18.66 -25.74
CA LEU A 484 -47.98 -19.18 -25.34
C LEU A 484 -48.05 -20.65 -24.94
N ARG A 485 -47.63 -21.53 -25.85
CA ARG A 485 -47.43 -22.98 -25.64
C ARG A 485 -45.95 -23.28 -25.65
N ASP A 486 -45.39 -23.89 -24.61
CA ASP A 486 -43.98 -24.31 -24.58
C ASP A 486 -43.03 -23.22 -25.08
N LYS A 487 -43.27 -22.00 -24.61
CA LYS A 487 -42.54 -20.78 -24.99
C LYS A 487 -42.62 -20.42 -26.49
N LYS A 488 -43.41 -21.14 -27.29
CA LYS A 488 -43.82 -20.79 -28.65
C LYS A 488 -45.18 -20.11 -28.67
N ARG A 489 -45.26 -19.16 -29.59
CA ARG A 489 -46.36 -18.25 -29.74
C ARG A 489 -47.22 -18.71 -30.90
N VAL A 490 -48.21 -19.52 -30.61
CA VAL A 490 -49.11 -20.08 -31.61
C VAL A 490 -50.18 -19.05 -31.89
N TYR A 491 -50.31 -18.61 -33.15
CA TYR A 491 -51.45 -17.82 -33.58
C TYR A 491 -52.61 -18.74 -33.85
N THR A 492 -53.54 -18.75 -32.91
CA THR A 492 -54.67 -19.64 -32.94
C THR A 492 -55.87 -18.91 -32.37
N PHE A 493 -57.01 -19.57 -32.42
CA PHE A 493 -58.24 -18.96 -31.94
C PHE A 493 -58.28 -19.05 -30.43
N LYS A 494 -57.97 -17.90 -29.82
CA LYS A 494 -58.20 -17.64 -28.41
C LYS A 494 -59.46 -16.84 -28.23
N ASP A 495 -60.23 -17.19 -27.23
CA ASP A 495 -61.35 -16.40 -26.78
C ASP A 495 -60.89 -15.01 -26.27
N THR A 496 -61.67 -13.94 -26.51
CA THR A 496 -61.31 -12.56 -26.11
C THR A 496 -62.49 -11.61 -25.88
N THR A 497 -62.16 -10.37 -25.50
CA THR A 497 -63.09 -9.25 -25.30
C THR A 497 -63.16 -8.34 -26.53
N ARG A 498 -64.26 -7.58 -26.66
CA ARG A 498 -64.55 -6.78 -27.86
C ARG A 498 -63.61 -5.58 -28.11
N ALA A 499 -63.12 -4.89 -27.07
CA ALA A 499 -62.38 -3.62 -27.21
C ALA A 499 -60.92 -3.76 -27.66
N PHE A 500 -60.32 -4.93 -27.46
CA PHE A 500 -58.91 -5.18 -27.80
C PHE A 500 -58.70 -5.43 -29.30
N ALA A 501 -59.74 -5.86 -30.02
CA ALA A 501 -59.65 -6.10 -31.46
C ALA A 501 -59.42 -4.82 -32.29
N ASP A 502 -59.63 -3.61 -31.75
CA ASP A 502 -59.63 -2.34 -32.50
C ASP A 502 -58.23 -1.64 -32.64
N SER A 503 -57.17 -2.00 -31.89
CA SER A 503 -55.88 -1.23 -31.74
C SER A 503 -54.75 -1.55 -32.74
N ILE A 504 -54.72 -2.75 -33.33
CA ILE A 504 -53.50 -3.31 -33.94
C ILE A 504 -53.17 -2.70 -35.35
N ALA A 505 -53.96 -1.77 -35.89
CA ALA A 505 -53.82 -1.28 -37.26
C ALA A 505 -52.71 -0.22 -37.58
N HIS A 506 -51.91 0.26 -36.61
CA HIS A 506 -51.03 1.46 -36.79
C HIS A 506 -49.54 1.20 -37.18
N GLU A 507 -48.91 0.10 -36.77
CA GLU A 507 -47.46 -0.17 -36.91
C GLU A 507 -46.94 -0.44 -38.34
N ASN A 508 -47.82 -0.71 -39.31
CA ASN A 508 -47.45 -1.17 -40.66
C ASN A 508 -46.83 -0.07 -41.58
N TYR A 509 -46.46 1.11 -41.05
CA TYR A 509 -46.12 2.34 -41.81
C TYR A 509 -44.60 2.62 -42.02
N LEU A 510 -43.71 2.27 -41.07
CA LEU A 510 -42.28 2.71 -41.03
C LEU A 510 -41.28 1.91 -41.89
N ALA A 511 -41.59 0.66 -42.28
CA ALA A 511 -40.70 -0.25 -43.01
C ALA A 511 -40.38 0.18 -44.46
N THR A 512 -40.94 1.31 -44.91
CA THR A 512 -40.98 1.72 -46.32
C THR A 512 -39.84 2.69 -46.71
N GLU A 513 -39.08 3.26 -45.76
CA GLU A 513 -38.10 4.35 -45.98
C GLU A 513 -36.67 3.92 -46.40
N CYS A 514 -36.18 2.73 -46.00
CA CYS A 514 -34.77 2.29 -46.19
C CYS A 514 -34.33 1.96 -47.64
N ALA A 515 -35.25 1.90 -48.60
CA ALA A 515 -34.98 1.34 -49.92
C ALA A 515 -34.31 2.30 -50.94
N ASN A 516 -33.88 3.52 -50.54
CA ASN A 516 -33.66 4.66 -51.45
C ASN A 516 -32.20 5.22 -51.64
N ILE A 517 -31.06 4.60 -51.23
CA ILE A 517 -29.70 5.26 -51.23
C ILE A 517 -28.53 4.37 -51.77
N SER A 518 -27.48 4.93 -52.42
CA SER A 518 -26.54 4.23 -53.35
C SER A 518 -25.00 4.12 -53.07
N ASP A 519 -24.46 4.23 -51.84
CA ASP A 519 -23.00 4.03 -51.58
C ASP A 519 -22.67 2.76 -50.78
N THR A 520 -21.46 2.19 -50.95
CA THR A 520 -21.15 0.79 -50.59
C THR A 520 -21.20 0.42 -49.11
N VAL A 521 -20.95 1.34 -48.17
CA VAL A 521 -21.35 1.18 -46.76
C VAL A 521 -21.69 2.52 -46.11
N LYS A 522 -22.93 2.70 -45.63
CA LYS A 522 -23.38 3.91 -44.90
C LYS A 522 -24.12 3.54 -43.61
N TYR A 523 -23.83 4.21 -42.50
CA TYR A 523 -24.42 3.93 -41.19
C TYR A 523 -25.64 4.85 -40.90
N ILE A 524 -26.71 4.34 -40.26
CA ILE A 524 -27.97 5.01 -39.86
C ILE A 524 -28.20 4.87 -38.35
N VAL A 525 -28.65 5.95 -37.70
CA VAL A 525 -28.83 6.04 -36.23
C VAL A 525 -30.31 6.19 -35.88
N ASP A 526 -30.87 5.25 -35.11
CA ASP A 526 -32.23 5.36 -34.54
C ASP A 526 -32.14 6.03 -33.16
N THR A 527 -32.59 7.28 -33.08
CA THR A 527 -32.49 8.08 -31.86
C THR A 527 -33.59 7.79 -30.83
N LEU A 528 -34.69 7.12 -31.21
CA LEU A 528 -35.75 6.70 -30.27
C LEU A 528 -35.38 5.38 -29.57
N ALA A 529 -34.67 4.49 -30.27
CA ALA A 529 -34.24 3.20 -29.74
C ALA A 529 -32.75 3.13 -29.33
N GLY A 530 -31.94 4.14 -29.67
CA GLY A 530 -30.53 4.25 -29.27
C GLY A 530 -29.57 3.27 -29.96
N LYS A 531 -29.84 2.92 -31.22
CA LYS A 531 -29.12 1.84 -31.95
C LYS A 531 -28.46 2.33 -33.25
N TYR A 532 -27.39 1.64 -33.65
CA TYR A 532 -26.61 1.93 -34.85
C TYR A 532 -26.75 0.81 -35.87
N TYR A 533 -27.05 1.19 -37.10
CA TYR A 533 -27.18 0.26 -38.21
C TYR A 533 -26.23 0.66 -39.33
N HIS A 534 -25.79 -0.28 -40.14
CA HIS A 534 -25.07 -0.04 -41.37
C HIS A 534 -25.76 -0.71 -42.54
N CYS A 535 -25.82 0.01 -43.64
CA CYS A 535 -26.30 -0.46 -44.92
C CYS A 535 -25.10 -0.91 -45.71
N GLN A 536 -25.09 -2.16 -46.16
CA GLN A 536 -24.08 -2.65 -47.09
C GLN A 536 -24.73 -2.95 -48.44
N ASN A 537 -24.10 -2.50 -49.52
CA ASN A 537 -24.53 -2.85 -50.87
C ASN A 537 -23.94 -4.21 -51.25
N GLY A 538 -24.76 -5.26 -51.18
CA GLY A 538 -24.40 -6.60 -51.63
C GLY A 538 -24.99 -6.91 -53.02
N THR A 539 -24.56 -8.02 -53.60
CA THR A 539 -25.00 -8.52 -54.92
C THR A 539 -26.51 -8.81 -55.02
N ALA A 540 -27.26 -8.78 -53.91
CA ALA A 540 -28.71 -9.04 -53.83
C ALA A 540 -29.56 -7.83 -53.34
N GLY A 541 -28.99 -6.62 -53.32
CA GLY A 541 -29.65 -5.41 -52.83
C GLY A 541 -29.16 -4.94 -51.45
N PHE A 542 -29.66 -3.78 -51.01
CA PHE A 542 -29.24 -3.15 -49.74
C PHE A 542 -29.76 -3.94 -48.53
N LYS A 543 -28.84 -4.35 -47.65
CA LYS A 543 -29.17 -5.00 -46.37
C LYS A 543 -28.76 -4.13 -45.20
N PHE A 544 -29.64 -4.08 -44.20
CA PHE A 544 -29.45 -3.40 -42.92
C PHE A 544 -28.86 -4.35 -41.89
N TYR A 545 -27.77 -3.94 -41.24
CA TYR A 545 -27.10 -4.70 -40.19
C TYR A 545 -26.84 -3.81 -38.98
N GLU A 546 -27.23 -4.23 -37.78
CA GLU A 546 -26.83 -3.55 -36.54
C GLU A 546 -25.30 -3.66 -36.37
N SER A 547 -24.60 -2.58 -35.96
CA SER A 547 -23.14 -2.56 -35.82
C SER A 547 -22.70 -2.19 -34.41
N ASP A 548 -21.58 -2.75 -33.95
CA ASP A 548 -20.94 -2.33 -32.71
C ASP A 548 -20.26 -0.96 -32.81
N PHE A 549 -20.05 -0.36 -31.65
CA PHE A 549 -19.58 1.01 -31.49
C PHE A 549 -18.11 1.20 -31.90
N SER A 550 -17.21 0.26 -31.56
CA SER A 550 -15.77 0.43 -31.82
C SER A 550 -15.47 0.37 -33.32
N HIS A 551 -16.11 -0.55 -34.04
CA HIS A 551 -16.01 -0.66 -35.49
C HIS A 551 -16.62 0.53 -36.22
N ALA A 552 -17.82 0.95 -35.80
CA ALA A 552 -18.43 2.17 -36.33
C ALA A 552 -17.51 3.39 -36.11
N ARG A 553 -16.90 3.50 -34.93
CA ARG A 553 -15.98 4.58 -34.54
C ARG A 553 -14.70 4.63 -35.38
N ASP A 554 -13.97 3.54 -35.49
CA ASP A 554 -12.69 3.52 -36.21
C ASP A 554 -12.87 3.75 -37.72
N TYR A 555 -13.93 3.19 -38.31
CA TYR A 555 -14.25 3.43 -39.71
C TYR A 555 -14.63 4.89 -39.96
N LEU A 556 -15.54 5.45 -39.16
CA LEU A 556 -15.95 6.85 -39.28
C LEU A 556 -14.78 7.82 -39.06
N ASN A 557 -13.88 7.52 -38.11
CA ASN A 557 -12.64 8.29 -37.89
C ASN A 557 -11.69 8.23 -39.09
N LYS A 558 -11.43 7.04 -39.67
CA LYS A 558 -10.57 6.89 -40.85
C LYS A 558 -11.13 7.58 -42.10
N GLN A 559 -12.45 7.59 -42.27
CA GLN A 559 -13.09 8.35 -43.34
C GLN A 559 -12.98 9.85 -43.09
N TYR A 560 -13.13 10.29 -41.84
CA TYR A 560 -13.02 11.70 -41.49
C TYR A 560 -11.62 12.27 -41.77
N VAL A 561 -10.54 11.58 -41.40
CA VAL A 561 -9.17 12.03 -41.69
C VAL A 561 -8.94 12.26 -43.20
N LYS A 562 -9.58 11.46 -44.06
CA LYS A 562 -9.51 11.63 -45.53
C LYS A 562 -10.29 12.85 -46.05
N THR A 563 -11.22 13.38 -45.25
CA THR A 563 -11.95 14.62 -45.56
C THR A 563 -11.21 15.88 -45.12
N LEU A 564 -10.14 15.74 -44.33
CA LEU A 564 -9.33 16.87 -43.88
C LEU A 564 -8.47 17.42 -45.03
N PRO A 565 -8.19 18.73 -45.06
CA PRO A 565 -7.27 19.35 -46.02
C PRO A 565 -5.86 18.74 -45.97
N ASN A 566 -5.01 18.93 -46.98
CA ASN A 566 -3.64 18.40 -46.93
C ASN A 566 -2.81 19.05 -45.81
N CYS A 567 -2.19 18.23 -44.95
CA CYS A 567 -1.27 18.67 -43.91
C CYS A 567 0.05 19.18 -44.54
N THR A 568 0.42 20.42 -44.25
CA THR A 568 1.60 21.13 -44.79
C THR A 568 2.25 21.99 -43.71
N ALA A 569 3.40 22.61 -43.99
CA ALA A 569 4.05 23.56 -43.08
C ALA A 569 3.16 24.75 -42.65
N ASN A 570 2.21 25.17 -43.49
CA ASN A 570 1.27 26.22 -43.16
C ASN A 570 0.10 25.72 -42.28
N SER A 571 -0.07 24.40 -42.19
CA SER A 571 -1.08 23.71 -41.41
C SER A 571 -0.54 23.17 -40.09
N ASP A 572 0.77 23.27 -39.86
CA ASP A 572 1.48 22.97 -38.62
C ASP A 572 1.27 24.10 -37.60
N THR A 573 0.03 24.18 -37.12
CA THR A 573 -0.45 25.13 -36.10
C THR A 573 -0.88 24.35 -34.86
N LEU A 574 -0.95 25.00 -33.70
CA LEU A 574 -1.45 24.39 -32.45
C LEU A 574 -2.97 24.08 -32.47
N GLU A 575 -3.65 24.23 -33.62
CA GLU A 575 -5.08 23.97 -33.75
C GLU A 575 -5.37 22.46 -33.74
N LEU A 576 -6.31 22.06 -32.89
CA LEU A 576 -6.81 20.70 -32.82
C LEU A 576 -8.02 20.51 -33.73
N ILE A 577 -8.05 19.38 -34.42
CA ILE A 577 -9.20 18.95 -35.21
C ILE A 577 -9.93 17.85 -34.44
N THR A 578 -11.18 18.11 -34.09
CA THR A 578 -12.04 17.20 -33.33
C THR A 578 -13.14 16.61 -34.21
N TYR A 579 -13.33 15.29 -34.15
CA TYR A 579 -14.45 14.63 -34.80
C TYR A 579 -15.66 14.46 -33.83
N PRO A 580 -16.81 15.12 -34.04
CA PRO A 580 -17.86 15.25 -33.01
C PRO A 580 -18.95 14.16 -33.02
N TYR A 581 -18.80 13.07 -33.77
CA TYR A 581 -19.94 12.20 -34.07
C TYR A 581 -20.43 11.34 -32.87
N PHE A 582 -19.64 11.19 -31.80
CA PHE A 582 -19.96 10.32 -30.66
C PHE A 582 -20.37 11.05 -29.36
N GLU A 583 -20.33 12.39 -29.33
CA GLU A 583 -20.66 13.16 -28.12
C GLU A 583 -22.11 12.97 -27.64
N LYS A 584 -23.05 12.72 -28.57
CA LYS A 584 -24.50 12.64 -28.26
C LYS A 584 -24.96 11.31 -27.69
N THR A 585 -24.16 10.25 -27.79
CA THR A 585 -24.60 8.89 -27.47
C THR A 585 -23.86 8.24 -26.31
N GLN A 586 -22.62 8.63 -26.01
CA GLN A 586 -21.87 8.12 -24.85
C GLN A 586 -21.06 9.17 -24.05
N GLY A 587 -21.24 10.46 -24.33
CA GLY A 587 -20.59 11.55 -23.58
C GLY A 587 -19.36 12.14 -24.27
N SER A 588 -18.92 13.30 -23.76
CA SER A 588 -17.90 14.17 -24.37
C SER A 588 -16.47 13.62 -24.37
N ASP A 589 -16.15 12.69 -23.49
CA ASP A 589 -14.76 12.37 -23.12
C ASP A 589 -14.09 11.36 -24.08
N MET A 590 -14.77 10.97 -25.16
CA MET A 590 -14.29 9.96 -26.12
C MET A 590 -13.96 10.53 -27.52
N ALA A 591 -13.83 11.85 -27.65
CA ALA A 591 -13.40 12.47 -28.89
C ALA A 591 -11.91 12.15 -29.18
N LYS A 592 -11.59 11.79 -30.43
CA LYS A 592 -10.19 11.71 -30.89
C LYS A 592 -9.75 13.07 -31.42
N TYR A 593 -8.59 13.53 -30.99
CA TYR A 593 -7.96 14.78 -31.42
C TYR A 593 -6.89 14.50 -32.47
N TYR A 594 -6.81 15.36 -33.48
CA TYR A 594 -5.78 15.28 -34.50
C TYR A 594 -5.06 16.62 -34.62
N HIS A 595 -3.75 16.58 -34.86
CA HIS A 595 -2.89 17.73 -35.09
C HIS A 595 -1.98 17.45 -36.28
N CYS A 596 -1.75 18.46 -37.12
CA CYS A 596 -0.83 18.37 -38.25
C CYS A 596 0.58 18.69 -37.77
N ALA A 597 1.49 17.72 -37.82
CA ALA A 597 2.86 17.88 -37.34
C ALA A 597 3.89 17.44 -38.40
N ASN A 598 5.09 18.00 -38.31
CA ASN A 598 6.24 17.54 -39.09
C ASN A 598 6.94 16.37 -38.40
N VAL A 599 6.64 15.15 -38.83
CA VAL A 599 7.24 13.93 -38.29
C VAL A 599 8.26 13.40 -39.30
N GLY A 600 9.56 13.46 -38.94
CA GLY A 600 10.62 12.92 -39.79
C GLY A 600 10.78 13.62 -41.15
N GLY A 601 10.46 14.92 -41.24
CA GLY A 601 10.59 15.71 -42.47
C GLY A 601 9.37 15.62 -43.40
N LYS A 602 8.26 15.01 -42.95
CA LYS A 602 6.98 14.94 -43.68
C LYS A 602 5.84 15.44 -42.80
N TYR A 603 4.99 16.27 -43.38
CA TYR A 603 3.77 16.78 -42.73
C TYR A 603 2.66 15.75 -42.82
N GLN A 604 2.16 15.31 -41.67
CA GLN A 604 1.03 14.39 -41.58
C GLN A 604 0.16 14.68 -40.35
N TYR A 605 -1.12 14.28 -40.40
CA TYR A 605 -2.00 14.33 -39.24
C TYR A 605 -1.69 13.19 -38.30
N GLU A 606 -1.30 13.54 -37.08
CA GLU A 606 -1.09 12.63 -35.98
C GLU A 606 -2.33 12.59 -35.09
N ALA A 607 -2.70 11.38 -34.64
CA ALA A 607 -3.72 11.21 -33.63
C ALA A 607 -3.09 11.42 -32.26
N LEU A 608 -3.63 12.36 -31.49
CA LEU A 608 -3.13 12.68 -30.16
C LEU A 608 -3.93 11.92 -29.10
N ASP A 609 -3.24 11.53 -28.03
CA ASP A 609 -3.93 11.21 -26.79
C ASP A 609 -4.50 12.49 -26.14
N TYR A 610 -5.31 12.28 -25.12
CA TYR A 610 -6.01 13.36 -24.44
C TYR A 610 -5.06 14.37 -23.78
N ASP A 611 -3.97 13.93 -23.15
CA ASP A 611 -3.09 14.83 -22.38
C ASP A 611 -2.21 15.70 -23.31
N HIS A 612 -1.75 15.14 -24.42
CA HIS A 612 -1.07 15.89 -25.48
C HIS A 612 -2.00 16.88 -26.17
N ALA A 613 -3.24 16.48 -26.48
CA ALA A 613 -4.24 17.38 -27.04
C ALA A 613 -4.53 18.55 -26.08
N VAL A 614 -4.77 18.27 -24.80
CA VAL A 614 -5.00 19.29 -23.76
C VAL A 614 -3.79 20.23 -23.63
N THR A 615 -2.58 19.70 -23.70
CA THR A 615 -1.35 20.51 -23.65
C THR A 615 -1.26 21.45 -24.85
N LEU A 616 -1.44 20.97 -26.09
CA LEU A 616 -1.38 21.80 -27.30
C LEU A 616 -2.50 22.84 -27.34
N ALA A 617 -3.73 22.48 -26.96
CA ALA A 617 -4.84 23.42 -26.85
C ALA A 617 -4.58 24.49 -25.79
N GLY A 618 -4.00 24.10 -24.65
CA GLY A 618 -3.58 25.03 -23.60
C GLY A 618 -2.52 26.00 -24.10
N ILE A 619 -1.49 25.52 -24.80
CA ILE A 619 -0.46 26.37 -25.42
C ILE A 619 -1.08 27.30 -26.47
N ALA A 620 -2.05 26.83 -27.28
CA ALA A 620 -2.75 27.65 -28.26
C ALA A 620 -3.53 28.80 -27.62
N ASP A 621 -4.32 28.50 -26.58
CA ASP A 621 -5.10 29.48 -25.82
C ASP A 621 -4.21 30.47 -25.08
N VAL A 622 -3.10 30.01 -24.53
CA VAL A 622 -2.10 30.87 -23.88
C VAL A 622 -1.43 31.78 -24.91
N ASN A 623 -0.97 31.26 -26.05
CA ASN A 623 -0.34 32.03 -27.12
C ASN A 623 -1.30 33.05 -27.78
N ALA A 624 -2.60 32.79 -27.76
CA ALA A 624 -3.61 33.75 -28.23
C ALA A 624 -3.75 34.97 -27.30
N ARG A 625 -3.40 34.83 -26.02
CA ARG A 625 -3.60 35.85 -24.99
C ARG A 625 -2.31 36.48 -24.50
N TYR A 626 -1.19 35.77 -24.60
CA TYR A 626 0.10 36.15 -24.07
C TYR A 626 1.19 35.89 -25.10
N THR A 627 2.22 36.74 -25.12
CA THR A 627 3.43 36.55 -25.92
C THR A 627 4.52 36.03 -25.00
N CYS A 628 5.18 34.92 -25.34
CA CYS A 628 6.34 34.43 -24.61
C CYS A 628 7.63 35.02 -25.23
N ASP A 629 8.31 35.85 -24.45
CA ASP A 629 9.54 36.56 -24.78
C ASP A 629 10.37 36.84 -23.51
N ALA A 630 11.55 37.44 -23.68
CA ALA A 630 12.44 37.74 -22.57
C ALA A 630 11.86 38.70 -21.50
N LYS A 631 10.74 39.39 -21.75
CA LYS A 631 10.08 40.27 -20.76
C LYS A 631 9.01 39.53 -19.95
N THR A 632 8.52 38.42 -20.48
CA THR A 632 7.49 37.55 -19.88
C THR A 632 8.08 36.29 -19.25
N ASP A 633 9.37 36.05 -19.45
CA ASP A 633 10.25 35.17 -18.67
C ASP A 633 10.48 35.73 -17.25
N THR A 634 9.39 35.84 -16.50
CA THR A 634 9.32 36.18 -15.08
C THR A 634 8.74 34.96 -14.34
N LEU A 635 8.76 34.92 -13.00
CA LEU A 635 8.01 33.92 -12.19
C LEU A 635 6.47 34.01 -12.37
N SER A 636 6.01 34.61 -13.46
CA SER A 636 4.63 34.72 -13.87
C SER A 636 4.17 33.41 -14.48
N VAL A 637 3.05 32.93 -13.96
CA VAL A 637 2.37 31.73 -14.44
C VAL A 637 1.09 32.16 -15.14
N VAL A 638 0.87 31.62 -16.32
CA VAL A 638 -0.36 31.84 -17.06
C VAL A 638 -1.19 30.57 -17.04
N ARG A 639 -2.48 30.73 -16.77
CA ARG A 639 -3.43 29.63 -16.74
C ARG A 639 -4.21 29.61 -18.04
N ASP A 640 -4.29 28.46 -18.67
CA ASP A 640 -5.17 28.32 -19.82
C ASP A 640 -6.65 28.40 -19.38
N SER A 641 -7.50 28.91 -20.26
CA SER A 641 -8.91 29.18 -19.95
C SER A 641 -9.80 27.94 -20.11
N ALA A 642 -9.34 26.94 -20.84
CA ALA A 642 -10.13 25.79 -21.29
C ALA A 642 -10.05 24.59 -20.31
N PHE A 643 -8.82 24.19 -19.97
CA PHE A 643 -8.48 23.02 -19.17
C PHE A 643 -7.89 23.36 -17.82
N ARG A 644 -7.64 24.65 -17.57
CA ARG A 644 -7.19 25.17 -16.27
C ARG A 644 -5.81 24.68 -15.83
N ASN A 645 -4.98 24.22 -16.77
CA ASN A 645 -3.57 23.90 -16.58
C ASN A 645 -2.72 25.18 -16.47
N TYR A 646 -1.50 25.01 -15.99
CA TYR A 646 -0.56 26.09 -15.73
C TYR A 646 0.60 26.04 -16.73
N PHE A 647 1.01 27.21 -17.19
CA PHE A 647 2.10 27.36 -18.16
C PHE A 647 3.06 28.46 -17.70
N HIS A 648 4.34 28.26 -17.99
CA HIS A 648 5.40 29.21 -17.73
C HIS A 648 6.16 29.50 -19.02
N CYS A 649 6.55 30.77 -19.21
CA CYS A 649 7.34 31.17 -20.38
C CYS A 649 8.82 30.95 -20.08
N GLU A 650 9.48 30.10 -20.85
CA GLU A 650 10.91 29.86 -20.72
C GLU A 650 11.59 29.76 -22.09
N LYS A 651 12.93 29.79 -22.10
CA LYS A 651 13.73 29.75 -23.32
C LYS A 651 14.21 28.33 -23.63
N GLN A 652 13.63 27.68 -24.64
CA GLN A 652 14.05 26.36 -25.14
C GLN A 652 14.66 26.45 -26.54
N ASN A 653 15.81 25.82 -26.76
CA ASN A 653 16.48 25.76 -28.08
C ASN A 653 16.65 27.13 -28.79
N GLY A 654 16.89 28.19 -28.02
CA GLY A 654 17.06 29.55 -28.53
C GLY A 654 15.76 30.30 -28.85
N LYS A 655 14.59 29.71 -28.62
CA LYS A 655 13.26 30.32 -28.80
C LYS A 655 12.51 30.35 -27.46
N TYR A 656 11.75 31.41 -27.23
CA TYR A 656 10.87 31.51 -26.06
C TYR A 656 9.56 30.77 -26.34
N THR A 657 9.19 29.85 -25.46
CA THR A 657 7.99 29.01 -25.58
C THR A 657 7.33 28.80 -24.23
N PHE A 658 5.99 28.73 -24.22
CA PHE A 658 5.26 28.32 -23.02
C PHE A 658 5.37 26.82 -22.82
N VAL A 659 5.76 26.41 -21.62
CA VAL A 659 5.82 25.02 -21.18
C VAL A 659 4.77 24.77 -20.12
N ARG A 660 4.12 23.61 -20.18
CA ARG A 660 3.16 23.20 -19.15
C ARG A 660 3.93 22.88 -17.88
N ILE A 661 3.51 23.45 -16.76
CA ILE A 661 4.04 23.17 -15.43
C ILE A 661 2.94 22.59 -14.56
N ASP A 662 3.32 21.80 -13.56
CA ASP A 662 2.35 21.31 -12.60
C ASP A 662 1.85 22.43 -11.66
N LYS A 663 0.78 22.13 -10.95
CA LYS A 663 0.13 23.07 -10.05
C LYS A 663 1.02 23.48 -8.87
N MET A 664 1.84 22.57 -8.34
CA MET A 664 2.70 22.86 -7.18
C MET A 664 3.81 23.85 -7.56
N LEU A 665 4.41 23.68 -8.74
CA LEU A 665 5.38 24.62 -9.28
C LEU A 665 4.74 25.97 -9.60
N ALA A 666 3.52 25.95 -10.16
CA ALA A 666 2.75 27.16 -10.40
C ALA A 666 2.43 27.94 -9.12
N ASP A 667 1.97 27.24 -8.08
CA ASP A 667 1.68 27.82 -6.76
C ASP A 667 2.98 28.34 -6.11
N SER A 668 4.12 27.69 -6.32
CA SER A 668 5.44 28.15 -5.84
C SER A 668 5.89 29.44 -6.52
N TYR A 669 5.74 29.55 -7.83
CA TYR A 669 6.06 30.77 -8.59
C TYR A 669 5.13 31.93 -8.21
N ALA A 670 3.83 31.64 -8.04
CA ALA A 670 2.86 32.61 -7.57
C ALA A 670 3.13 33.06 -6.13
N SER A 671 3.60 32.15 -5.27
CA SER A 671 4.07 32.45 -3.91
C SER A 671 5.22 33.44 -3.89
N TYR A 672 6.27 33.20 -4.68
CA TYR A 672 7.40 34.12 -4.79
C TYR A 672 6.98 35.48 -5.37
N ALA A 673 6.11 35.49 -6.38
CA ALA A 673 5.59 36.74 -6.95
C ALA A 673 4.69 37.52 -5.97
N ALA A 674 4.00 36.83 -5.05
CA ALA A 674 3.14 37.42 -4.05
C ALA A 674 3.85 37.73 -2.72
N MET A 675 5.18 37.55 -2.63
CA MET A 675 5.95 37.80 -1.41
C MET A 675 5.78 39.23 -0.89
N ASP A 676 5.57 40.21 -1.77
CA ASP A 676 5.30 41.62 -1.42
C ASP A 676 3.92 41.84 -0.76
N SER A 677 3.03 40.84 -0.79
CA SER A 677 1.71 40.90 -0.15
C SER A 677 1.69 40.42 1.31
N LEU A 678 2.80 39.82 1.78
CA LEU A 678 2.97 39.42 3.18
C LEU A 678 3.06 40.64 4.11
N LEU A 679 2.65 40.49 5.36
CA LEU A 679 2.73 41.57 6.34
C LEU A 679 4.19 41.98 6.55
N PRO A 680 4.54 43.28 6.50
CA PRO A 680 5.93 43.71 6.64
C PRO A 680 6.58 43.18 7.92
N CYS A 681 7.79 42.64 7.79
CA CYS A 681 8.57 42.22 8.94
C CYS A 681 8.90 43.41 9.85
N VAL A 682 8.56 43.30 11.13
CA VAL A 682 8.87 44.33 12.14
C VAL A 682 9.71 43.73 13.28
N PRO A 683 10.55 44.53 13.94
CA PRO A 683 11.31 44.05 15.10
C PRO A 683 10.37 43.48 16.18
N SER A 684 10.65 42.26 16.64
CA SER A 684 9.84 41.57 17.64
C SER A 684 10.69 40.59 18.46
N ASP A 685 10.31 40.40 19.72
CA ASP A 685 10.92 39.41 20.61
C ASP A 685 10.48 37.98 20.26
N THR A 686 9.37 37.82 19.52
CA THR A 686 8.85 36.54 19.05
C THR A 686 9.12 36.36 17.55
N LEU A 687 9.36 35.12 17.13
CA LEU A 687 9.58 34.79 15.72
C LEU A 687 8.31 35.12 14.94
N GLN A 688 8.39 36.08 14.04
CA GLN A 688 7.30 36.41 13.14
C GLN A 688 7.32 35.45 11.96
N TYR A 689 6.17 34.82 11.71
CA TYR A 689 5.99 33.92 10.60
C TYR A 689 4.57 34.07 10.05
N GLU A 690 4.45 33.89 8.74
CA GLU A 690 3.20 33.96 8.02
C GLU A 690 3.14 32.84 7.00
N LYS A 691 1.92 32.35 6.77
CA LYS A 691 1.63 31.43 5.68
C LYS A 691 0.98 32.23 4.58
N ASP A 692 1.54 32.18 3.39
CA ASP A 692 0.91 32.84 2.25
C ASP A 692 -0.39 32.12 1.83
N GLN A 693 -1.11 32.72 0.89
CA GLN A 693 -2.35 32.15 0.33
C GLN A 693 -2.15 30.82 -0.43
N TYR A 694 -0.91 30.49 -0.80
CA TYR A 694 -0.56 29.30 -1.61
C TYR A 694 -0.10 28.11 -0.77
N GLY A 695 0.16 28.30 0.52
CA GLY A 695 0.52 27.22 1.41
C GLY A 695 1.95 27.26 1.96
N PHE A 696 2.76 28.22 1.52
CA PHE A 696 4.18 28.29 1.85
C PHE A 696 4.41 29.17 3.07
N TRP A 697 5.37 28.74 3.90
CA TRP A 697 5.70 29.44 5.13
C TRP A 697 6.87 30.39 4.90
N TYR A 698 6.71 31.59 5.43
CA TYR A 698 7.73 32.62 5.47
C TYR A 698 7.95 33.03 6.93
N TYR A 699 9.19 33.38 7.26
CA TYR A 699 9.52 33.97 8.56
C TYR A 699 10.37 35.21 8.35
N CYS A 700 10.35 36.11 9.33
CA CYS A 700 11.17 37.31 9.31
C CYS A 700 12.59 37.00 9.79
N ALA A 701 13.56 37.22 8.91
CA ALA A 701 14.97 37.04 9.18
C ALA A 701 15.73 38.37 9.04
N ASP A 702 16.73 38.58 9.90
CA ASP A 702 17.61 39.74 9.82
C ASP A 702 18.74 39.48 8.82
N LYS A 703 18.75 40.24 7.72
CA LYS A 703 19.83 40.28 6.75
C LYS A 703 20.55 41.61 6.82
N GLY A 704 21.53 41.71 7.73
CA GLY A 704 22.42 42.86 7.82
C GLY A 704 21.75 44.14 8.32
N GLY A 705 20.84 44.02 9.29
CA GLY A 705 20.10 45.14 9.89
C GLY A 705 18.78 45.47 9.18
N THR A 706 18.39 44.68 8.17
CA THR A 706 17.09 44.80 7.50
C THR A 706 16.33 43.49 7.65
N LEU A 707 15.13 43.55 8.23
CA LEU A 707 14.27 42.38 8.34
C LEU A 707 13.58 42.12 7.01
N THR A 708 13.76 40.91 6.48
CA THR A 708 13.15 40.46 5.22
C THR A 708 12.48 39.11 5.43
N HIS A 709 11.43 38.84 4.65
CA HIS A 709 10.83 37.52 4.61
C HIS A 709 11.80 36.51 4.00
N GLU A 710 11.92 35.36 4.63
CA GLU A 710 12.61 34.20 4.09
C GLU A 710 11.67 33.02 4.07
N ARG A 711 11.62 32.32 2.93
CA ARG A 711 10.85 31.09 2.80
C ARG A 711 11.49 30.01 3.64
N ILE A 712 10.68 29.25 4.37
CA ILE A 712 11.15 28.19 5.25
C ILE A 712 10.23 26.98 5.13
N GLU A 713 10.82 25.79 5.21
CA GLU A 713 10.04 24.57 5.33
C GLU A 713 9.34 24.50 6.69
N ARG A 714 8.12 23.95 6.71
CA ARG A 714 7.30 23.84 7.92
C ARG A 714 8.07 23.22 9.09
N ASP A 715 8.77 22.12 8.85
CA ASP A 715 9.44 21.36 9.91
C ASP A 715 10.66 22.11 10.48
N SER A 716 11.29 22.96 9.68
CA SER A 716 12.36 23.87 10.12
C SER A 716 11.80 25.03 10.95
N LEU A 717 10.68 25.62 10.53
CA LEU A 717 9.96 26.63 11.30
C LEU A 717 9.51 26.08 12.66
N GLU A 718 8.99 24.85 12.70
CA GLU A 718 8.62 24.17 13.94
C GLU A 718 9.76 24.09 14.94
N LYS A 719 10.95 23.68 14.50
CA LYS A 719 12.14 23.58 15.36
C LYS A 719 12.51 24.94 15.96
N MET A 720 12.43 26.01 15.15
CA MET A 720 12.71 27.37 15.62
C MET A 720 11.69 27.83 16.67
N LEU A 721 10.40 27.60 16.43
CA LEU A 721 9.32 27.94 17.36
C LEU A 721 9.43 27.19 18.69
N VAL A 722 9.71 25.88 18.63
CA VAL A 722 9.94 25.07 19.83
C VAL A 722 11.15 25.57 20.62
N LYS A 723 12.26 25.89 19.93
CA LYS A 723 13.46 26.42 20.57
C LYS A 723 13.20 27.75 21.28
N GLN A 724 12.48 28.66 20.63
CA GLN A 724 12.09 29.95 21.23
C GLN A 724 11.16 29.77 22.44
N PHE A 725 10.18 28.86 22.35
CA PHE A 725 9.29 28.54 23.47
C PHE A 725 10.07 28.04 24.70
N VAL A 726 10.96 27.06 24.52
CA VAL A 726 11.76 26.50 25.62
C VAL A 726 12.68 27.55 26.22
N ALA A 727 13.25 28.45 25.41
CA ALA A 727 14.08 29.55 25.90
C ALA A 727 13.30 30.58 26.76
N GLY A 728 11.98 30.66 26.59
CA GLY A 728 11.11 31.52 27.40
C GLY A 728 10.62 30.88 28.71
N LEU A 729 10.88 29.58 28.93
CA LEU A 729 10.53 28.90 30.18
C LEU A 729 11.55 29.22 31.27
N GLU A 730 11.10 29.38 32.51
CA GLU A 730 12.00 29.46 33.66
C GLU A 730 12.86 28.19 33.77
N PRO A 731 14.16 28.32 34.14
CA PRO A 731 15.06 27.16 34.26
C PRO A 731 14.56 26.13 35.26
N CYS A 732 14.84 24.85 34.98
CA CYS A 732 14.55 23.76 35.88
C CYS A 732 15.48 23.80 37.12
N ASP A 733 14.92 23.58 38.32
CA ASP A 733 15.66 23.45 39.57
C ASP A 733 15.29 22.11 40.22
N GLU A 734 16.28 21.27 40.49
CA GLU A 734 16.08 19.90 41.01
C GLU A 734 15.48 19.87 42.42
N THR A 735 15.61 20.95 43.19
CA THR A 735 15.14 21.05 44.59
C THR A 735 13.69 21.53 44.70
N LEU A 736 13.19 22.23 43.66
CA LEU A 736 11.87 22.88 43.66
C LEU A 736 10.95 22.37 42.54
N HIS A 737 11.49 21.85 41.44
CA HIS A 737 10.77 21.70 40.16
C HIS A 737 10.80 20.29 39.57
N ARG A 738 10.96 19.24 40.39
CA ARG A 738 11.08 17.84 39.91
C ARG A 738 9.87 17.31 39.09
N TRP A 739 8.79 18.06 38.95
CA TRP A 739 7.57 17.65 38.21
C TRP A 739 6.94 18.76 37.36
N ARG A 740 7.67 19.87 37.13
CA ARG A 740 7.13 20.97 36.33
C ARG A 740 7.00 20.51 34.89
N SER A 741 5.80 20.67 34.33
CA SER A 741 5.51 20.35 32.95
C SER A 741 5.03 21.59 32.20
N ALA A 742 5.32 21.63 30.91
CA ALA A 742 4.89 22.69 30.00
C ALA A 742 4.38 22.06 28.71
N LYS A 743 3.34 22.66 28.15
CA LYS A 743 2.79 22.26 26.85
C LYS A 743 2.89 23.44 25.89
N TYR A 744 3.21 23.16 24.63
CA TYR A 744 3.24 24.13 23.57
C TYR A 744 2.31 23.70 22.44
N ASP A 745 1.29 24.51 22.20
CA ASP A 745 0.30 24.32 21.14
C ASP A 745 0.66 25.21 19.95
N LEU A 746 0.99 24.60 18.81
CA LEU A 746 1.18 25.32 17.55
C LEU A 746 -0.17 25.68 16.94
N SER A 747 -0.22 26.81 16.22
CA SER A 747 -1.46 27.39 15.69
C SER A 747 -2.25 26.48 14.74
N TYR A 748 -1.61 25.48 14.14
CA TYR A 748 -2.23 24.50 13.23
C TYR A 748 -2.47 23.13 13.89
N GLY A 749 -2.48 23.05 15.22
CA GLY A 749 -2.98 21.89 15.97
C GLY A 749 -1.93 20.85 16.39
N LYS A 750 -0.65 21.08 16.12
CA LYS A 750 0.44 20.21 16.62
C LYS A 750 0.80 20.60 18.06
N ARG A 751 0.99 19.60 18.93
CA ARG A 751 1.27 19.81 20.36
C ARG A 751 2.60 19.19 20.77
N TYR A 752 3.39 19.93 21.52
CA TYR A 752 4.63 19.48 22.13
C TYR A 752 4.52 19.49 23.66
N TYR A 753 5.12 18.49 24.29
CA TYR A 753 5.11 18.31 25.74
C TYR A 753 6.53 18.38 26.28
N PHE A 754 6.71 19.09 27.39
CA PHE A 754 7.99 19.26 28.06
C PHE A 754 7.84 19.00 29.55
N VAL A 755 8.87 18.40 30.16
CA VAL A 755 8.98 18.19 31.61
C VAL A 755 10.38 18.57 32.05
N CYS A 756 10.54 19.10 33.26
CA CYS A 756 11.85 19.25 33.88
C CYS A 756 12.38 17.87 34.27
N ASP A 757 13.46 17.44 33.61
CA ASP A 757 14.08 16.14 33.86
C ASP A 757 15.58 16.19 33.55
N TYR A 758 16.33 15.21 34.03
CA TYR A 758 17.74 15.07 33.70
C TYR A 758 17.89 14.69 32.22
N ASP A 759 18.84 15.34 31.55
CA ASP A 759 19.27 14.94 30.23
C ASP A 759 20.23 13.74 30.21
N GLU A 760 20.66 13.37 29.00
CA GLU A 760 21.63 12.30 28.78
C GLU A 760 22.99 12.56 29.47
N TYR A 761 23.24 13.80 29.90
CA TYR A 761 24.44 14.23 30.63
C TYR A 761 24.17 14.47 32.12
N ASN A 762 23.02 14.03 32.65
CA ASN A 762 22.57 14.32 34.02
C ASN A 762 22.46 15.83 34.33
N VAL A 763 22.17 16.65 33.33
CA VAL A 763 21.84 18.08 33.52
C VAL A 763 20.33 18.23 33.63
N PHE A 764 19.86 18.78 34.74
CA PHE A 764 18.45 19.01 34.99
C PHE A 764 17.93 20.16 34.11
N SER A 765 17.10 19.85 33.12
CA SER A 765 16.68 20.80 32.07
C SER A 765 15.30 20.46 31.51
N TRP A 766 14.75 21.35 30.67
CA TRP A 766 13.49 21.08 29.98
C TRP A 766 13.68 20.00 28.92
N LYS A 767 13.00 18.88 29.09
CA LYS A 767 13.00 17.74 28.17
C LYS A 767 11.71 17.61 27.42
N ARG A 768 11.81 17.53 26.10
CA ARG A 768 10.69 17.14 25.25
C ARG A 768 10.35 15.67 25.53
N VAL A 769 9.09 15.39 25.82
CA VAL A 769 8.58 14.05 26.10
C VAL A 769 7.34 13.75 25.26
N THR A 770 6.94 12.48 25.26
CA THR A 770 5.68 12.04 24.65
C THR A 770 4.49 12.50 25.51
N GLY A 771 3.30 12.55 24.92
CA GLY A 771 2.07 12.85 25.67
C GLY A 771 1.83 11.88 26.83
N VAL A 772 2.12 10.59 26.62
CA VAL A 772 2.00 9.55 27.66
C VAL A 772 2.91 9.83 28.86
N ARG A 773 4.17 10.21 28.61
CA ARG A 773 5.11 10.54 29.68
C ARG A 773 4.73 11.85 30.37
N TYR A 774 4.23 12.84 29.64
CA TYR A 774 3.66 14.05 30.25
C TYR A 774 2.49 13.72 31.19
N ASP A 775 1.56 12.85 30.78
CA ASP A 775 0.40 12.45 31.57
C ASP A 775 0.81 11.71 32.87
N LEU A 776 1.87 10.89 32.82
CA LEU A 776 2.43 10.24 34.01
C LEU A 776 2.91 11.26 35.06
N TYR A 777 3.67 12.28 34.64
CA TYR A 777 4.14 13.32 35.55
C TYR A 777 2.96 14.13 36.12
N GLY A 778 1.92 14.37 35.31
CA GLY A 778 0.66 14.94 35.78
C GLY A 778 -0.03 14.07 36.84
N MET A 779 -0.04 12.75 36.67
CA MET A 779 -0.59 11.82 37.68
C MET A 779 0.19 11.82 38.99
N MET A 780 1.53 11.89 38.92
CA MET A 780 2.38 11.99 40.11
C MET A 780 2.12 13.30 40.87
N GLU A 781 1.87 14.39 40.14
CA GLU A 781 1.48 15.67 40.74
C GLU A 781 0.12 15.58 41.47
N GLU A 782 -0.81 14.76 40.97
CA GLU A 782 -2.12 14.51 41.60
C GLU A 782 -2.07 13.52 42.78
N ALA A 783 -1.02 12.69 42.91
CA ALA A 783 -0.89 11.61 43.90
C ALA A 783 -0.34 12.03 45.27
N LYS A 784 -0.32 13.32 45.60
CA LYS A 784 0.38 13.89 46.78
C LYS A 784 -0.22 13.48 48.13
N MET A 785 0.24 12.36 48.69
CA MET A 785 0.28 12.16 50.15
C MET A 785 1.59 12.78 50.66
N ASN A 786 1.57 14.07 51.02
CA ASN A 786 2.73 14.81 51.54
C ASN A 786 3.16 14.25 52.91
N LEU A 787 3.89 13.15 52.90
CA LEU A 787 4.49 12.53 54.08
C LEU A 787 5.82 13.19 54.40
N GLU A 788 6.07 13.41 55.69
CA GLU A 788 7.36 13.90 56.18
C GLU A 788 8.38 12.75 56.21
N ALA A 789 9.67 13.08 56.12
CA ALA A 789 10.74 12.09 56.25
C ALA A 789 10.77 11.55 57.69
N CYS A 790 11.04 10.24 57.85
CA CYS A 790 11.15 9.64 59.17
C CYS A 790 12.33 10.24 59.94
N SER A 791 12.09 10.57 61.21
CA SER A 791 13.13 11.00 62.15
C SER A 791 14.13 9.86 62.45
N ALA A 792 15.32 10.23 62.93
CA ALA A 792 16.34 9.25 63.31
C ALA A 792 15.85 8.34 64.45
N GLU A 793 15.03 8.87 65.36
CA GLU A 793 14.40 8.12 66.45
C GLU A 793 13.39 7.10 65.92
N GLU A 794 12.54 7.47 64.96
CA GLU A 794 11.59 6.55 64.32
C GLU A 794 12.29 5.44 63.54
N LEU A 795 13.39 5.77 62.85
CA LEU A 795 14.20 4.78 62.16
C LEU A 795 14.89 3.83 63.15
N ALA A 796 15.43 4.35 64.26
CA ALA A 796 16.06 3.54 65.30
C ALA A 796 15.05 2.63 66.03
N ALA A 797 13.82 3.10 66.23
CA ALA A 797 12.74 2.33 66.86
C ALA A 797 12.31 1.10 66.05
N ARG A 798 12.55 1.10 64.73
CA ARG A 798 12.26 -0.06 63.87
C ARG A 798 13.18 -1.25 64.16
N GLY A 799 14.35 -1.03 64.79
CA GLY A 799 15.32 -2.07 65.12
C GLY A 799 16.47 -2.20 64.11
N PRO A 800 17.32 -3.23 64.24
CA PRO A 800 18.46 -3.42 63.32
C PRO A 800 17.98 -3.82 61.92
N ALA A 801 18.56 -3.21 60.89
CA ALA A 801 18.24 -3.49 59.50
C ALA A 801 18.57 -4.94 59.10
N ALA A 802 17.70 -5.56 58.31
CA ALA A 802 17.94 -6.87 57.73
C ALA A 802 19.11 -6.80 56.73
N GLU A 803 20.19 -7.51 57.04
CA GLU A 803 21.39 -7.53 56.22
C GLU A 803 21.27 -8.48 55.03
N VAL A 804 21.84 -8.06 53.90
CA VAL A 804 22.02 -8.92 52.72
C VAL A 804 23.31 -9.72 52.88
N LYS A 805 23.21 -11.05 52.83
CA LYS A 805 24.37 -11.97 52.87
C LYS A 805 24.30 -12.89 51.66
N ASN A 806 25.36 -12.86 50.83
CA ASN A 806 25.46 -13.67 49.61
C ASN A 806 24.25 -13.54 48.66
N GLY A 807 23.74 -12.31 48.45
CA GLY A 807 22.59 -12.04 47.57
C GLY A 807 21.23 -12.48 48.14
N ILE A 808 21.16 -12.78 49.44
CA ILE A 808 19.93 -13.20 50.13
C ILE A 808 19.72 -12.31 51.35
N VAL A 809 18.48 -11.86 51.57
CA VAL A 809 18.02 -11.28 52.84
C VAL A 809 17.18 -12.31 53.57
N THR A 810 17.46 -12.53 54.87
CA THR A 810 16.64 -13.39 55.74
C THR A 810 15.77 -12.50 56.61
N ASP A 811 14.45 -12.66 56.51
CA ASP A 811 13.51 -11.98 57.37
C ASP A 811 13.57 -12.60 58.76
N SER A 812 14.03 -11.84 59.75
CA SER A 812 14.19 -12.32 61.12
C SER A 812 12.86 -12.59 61.83
N ARG A 813 11.74 -12.09 61.28
CA ARG A 813 10.41 -12.20 61.89
C ARG A 813 9.82 -13.60 61.70
N ASP A 814 10.09 -14.24 60.57
CA ASP A 814 9.53 -15.55 60.21
C ASP A 814 10.56 -16.56 59.67
N GLY A 815 11.79 -16.13 59.43
CA GLY A 815 12.89 -16.95 58.91
C GLY A 815 12.89 -17.13 57.39
N HIS A 816 11.98 -16.51 56.65
CA HIS A 816 11.94 -16.60 55.18
C HIS A 816 13.17 -15.94 54.54
N LYS A 817 13.64 -16.52 53.43
CA LYS A 817 14.82 -16.08 52.70
C LYS A 817 14.40 -15.59 51.32
N TYR A 818 14.73 -14.34 51.00
CA TYR A 818 14.42 -13.70 49.74
C TYR A 818 15.71 -13.40 48.98
N ARG A 819 15.77 -13.75 47.69
CA ARG A 819 16.86 -13.28 46.82
C ARG A 819 16.74 -11.78 46.60
N VAL A 820 17.87 -11.10 46.44
CA VAL A 820 17.92 -9.65 46.17
C VAL A 820 18.81 -9.34 44.98
N VAL A 821 18.49 -8.26 44.28
CA VAL A 821 19.22 -7.76 43.09
C VAL A 821 19.43 -6.26 43.24
N THR A 822 20.66 -5.81 43.02
CA THR A 822 20.99 -4.38 43.03
C THR A 822 20.91 -3.82 41.60
N VAL A 823 20.08 -2.79 41.40
CA VAL A 823 19.89 -2.08 40.13
C VAL A 823 20.07 -0.59 40.36
N GLY A 824 21.07 0.00 39.69
CA GLY A 824 21.44 1.40 39.95
C GLY A 824 21.88 1.58 41.40
N LYS A 825 21.21 2.47 42.13
CA LYS A 825 21.45 2.73 43.55
C LYS A 825 20.59 1.88 44.48
N GLN A 826 19.57 1.21 43.94
CA GLN A 826 18.56 0.51 44.74
C GLN A 826 18.84 -0.99 44.78
N THR A 827 18.57 -1.62 45.91
CA THR A 827 18.54 -3.07 46.07
C THR A 827 17.10 -3.53 46.22
N TRP A 828 16.67 -4.41 45.32
CA TRP A 828 15.31 -4.92 45.22
C TRP A 828 15.23 -6.38 45.64
N MET A 829 14.14 -6.79 46.29
CA MET A 829 13.83 -8.21 46.39
C MET A 829 13.50 -8.78 45.00
N ALA A 830 14.06 -9.95 44.66
CA ALA A 830 13.79 -10.67 43.42
C ALA A 830 12.48 -11.49 43.49
N GLU A 831 11.99 -11.76 44.70
CA GLU A 831 10.80 -12.54 44.97
C GLU A 831 9.74 -11.66 45.67
N ASN A 832 8.46 -12.00 45.49
CA ASN A 832 7.37 -11.32 46.20
C ASN A 832 7.45 -11.67 47.70
N LEU A 833 7.15 -10.69 48.56
CA LEU A 833 7.10 -10.88 50.00
C LEU A 833 5.93 -11.83 50.38
N ASP A 834 6.19 -12.78 51.29
CA ASP A 834 5.18 -13.73 51.82
C ASP A 834 5.17 -13.73 53.36
N TYR A 835 5.21 -12.53 53.96
CA TYR A 835 5.16 -12.36 55.41
C TYR A 835 3.72 -12.32 55.95
N TYR A 836 3.43 -13.11 57.00
CA TYR A 836 2.16 -13.03 57.72
C TYR A 836 2.27 -13.48 59.16
N ASP A 837 2.13 -12.53 60.07
CA ASP A 837 1.96 -12.76 61.50
C ASP A 837 1.06 -11.66 62.07
N THR A 838 -0.19 -12.01 62.37
CA THR A 838 -1.17 -11.08 62.95
C THR A 838 -0.96 -10.82 64.43
N LEU A 839 -0.12 -11.61 65.12
CA LEU A 839 0.28 -11.34 66.51
C LEU A 839 1.36 -10.24 66.53
N ALA A 840 2.32 -10.31 65.61
CA ALA A 840 3.37 -9.29 65.47
C ALA A 840 2.90 -8.02 64.73
N MET A 841 2.01 -8.16 63.74
CA MET A 841 1.42 -7.04 62.98
C MET A 841 -0.11 -7.15 62.95
N PRO A 842 -0.82 -6.62 63.96
CA PRO A 842 -2.28 -6.71 64.05
C PRO A 842 -3.04 -6.08 62.86
N ASN A 843 -2.46 -5.10 62.17
CA ASN A 843 -3.06 -4.48 60.99
C ASN A 843 -3.14 -5.41 59.77
N LEU A 844 -2.52 -6.61 59.81
CA LEU A 844 -2.64 -7.62 58.74
C LEU A 844 -3.93 -8.45 58.83
N VAL A 845 -4.71 -8.34 59.91
CA VAL A 845 -5.97 -9.06 60.07
C VAL A 845 -6.97 -8.60 58.99
N ASN A 846 -7.45 -9.52 58.16
CA ASN A 846 -8.34 -9.28 57.01
C ASN A 846 -7.76 -8.40 55.89
N GLU A 847 -6.49 -8.01 55.96
CA GLU A 847 -5.82 -7.17 54.96
C GLU A 847 -4.91 -7.99 54.03
N THR A 848 -5.11 -9.31 53.99
CA THR A 848 -4.49 -10.21 53.02
C THR A 848 -5.57 -11.02 52.31
N ALA A 849 -5.37 -11.34 51.02
CA ALA A 849 -6.36 -12.08 50.22
C ALA A 849 -6.43 -13.59 50.54
N CYS A 850 -5.79 -14.05 51.63
CA CYS A 850 -5.81 -15.43 52.09
C CYS A 850 -7.02 -15.67 53.02
N ALA A 851 -8.22 -15.77 52.45
CA ALA A 851 -9.38 -16.32 53.15
C ALA A 851 -9.75 -17.69 52.53
N ASP A 852 -9.51 -18.76 53.29
CA ASP A 852 -10.11 -20.10 53.14
C ASP A 852 -9.96 -20.89 51.82
N SER A 853 -8.91 -20.69 51.00
CA SER A 853 -8.69 -21.60 49.86
C SER A 853 -7.21 -21.77 49.48
N SER A 854 -6.94 -22.84 48.75
CA SER A 854 -5.66 -23.38 48.26
C SER A 854 -4.81 -22.43 47.38
N VAL A 855 -5.03 -21.12 47.47
CA VAL A 855 -4.35 -20.06 46.71
C VAL A 855 -3.03 -19.64 47.37
N CYS A 856 -2.83 -19.91 48.67
CA CYS A 856 -1.61 -19.51 49.39
C CYS A 856 -0.57 -20.66 49.43
N ALA A 857 -0.23 -21.21 48.27
CA ALA A 857 1.00 -22.00 48.12
C ALA A 857 2.20 -21.05 48.32
N ALA A 858 3.26 -21.52 48.98
CA ALA A 858 4.42 -20.69 49.35
C ALA A 858 4.94 -19.86 48.16
N GLY A 859 4.93 -18.52 48.30
CA GLY A 859 5.60 -17.61 47.36
C GLY A 859 4.77 -16.50 46.69
N THR A 860 3.46 -16.33 46.95
CA THR A 860 2.63 -15.33 46.23
C THR A 860 1.53 -14.64 47.05
N ARG A 861 1.76 -14.35 48.34
CA ARG A 861 0.76 -13.65 49.18
C ARG A 861 0.44 -12.25 48.64
N ARG A 862 -0.85 -11.90 48.69
CA ARG A 862 -1.37 -10.61 48.24
C ARG A 862 -1.96 -9.83 49.41
N TYR A 863 -1.64 -8.54 49.46
CA TYR A 863 -1.98 -7.62 50.55
C TYR A 863 -2.91 -6.52 50.03
N SER A 864 -3.86 -6.07 50.83
CA SER A 864 -4.50 -4.78 50.54
C SER A 864 -3.47 -3.65 50.62
N TRP A 865 -3.82 -2.44 50.17
CA TRP A 865 -2.94 -1.29 50.36
C TRP A 865 -2.68 -1.01 51.86
N TYR A 866 -3.71 -1.10 52.71
CA TYR A 866 -3.57 -0.90 54.17
C TYR A 866 -2.67 -1.95 54.81
N GLY A 867 -2.81 -3.23 54.42
CA GLY A 867 -1.91 -4.30 54.85
C GLY A 867 -0.47 -4.10 54.36
N THR A 868 -0.31 -3.55 53.16
CA THR A 868 1.01 -3.25 52.59
C THR A 868 1.75 -2.18 53.38
N VAL A 869 1.11 -1.04 53.66
CA VAL A 869 1.73 0.06 54.42
C VAL A 869 1.60 -0.14 55.95
N ASN A 870 1.00 -1.26 56.38
CA ASN A 870 0.83 -1.68 57.76
C ASN A 870 0.11 -0.65 58.66
N VAL A 871 -1.00 -0.09 58.18
CA VAL A 871 -1.82 0.89 58.92
C VAL A 871 -3.22 0.37 59.16
N THR A 872 -3.93 1.00 60.08
CA THR A 872 -5.35 0.70 60.30
C THR A 872 -6.19 1.10 59.08
N HIS A 873 -7.17 0.27 58.75
CA HIS A 873 -8.08 0.56 57.64
C HIS A 873 -8.96 1.77 57.97
N THR A 874 -8.70 2.90 57.32
CA THR A 874 -9.46 4.15 57.45
C THR A 874 -9.47 4.93 56.14
N SER A 875 -10.55 5.66 55.87
CA SER A 875 -10.68 6.52 54.69
C SER A 875 -10.22 7.97 54.93
N ALA A 876 -9.93 8.34 56.19
CA ALA A 876 -9.54 9.68 56.58
C ALA A 876 -8.01 9.83 56.58
N LEU A 877 -7.49 10.78 55.81
CA LEU A 877 -6.05 11.01 55.70
C LEU A 877 -5.41 11.44 57.03
N GLY A 878 -6.13 12.22 57.83
CA GLY A 878 -5.65 12.73 59.11
C GLY A 878 -5.31 11.64 60.13
N ASP A 879 -5.94 10.46 60.02
CA ASP A 879 -5.67 9.31 60.88
C ASP A 879 -4.43 8.52 60.42
N LEU A 880 -4.12 8.57 59.12
CA LEU A 880 -3.02 7.84 58.50
C LEU A 880 -1.70 8.61 58.52
N ARG A 881 -1.75 9.93 58.32
CA ARG A 881 -0.55 10.78 58.23
C ARG A 881 0.38 10.64 59.45
N PRO A 882 -0.11 10.54 60.70
CA PRO A 882 0.76 10.33 61.87
C PRO A 882 1.36 8.92 61.97
N GLN A 883 0.84 7.95 61.22
CA GLN A 883 1.33 6.56 61.23
C GLN A 883 2.39 6.29 60.15
N LEU A 884 2.58 7.24 59.23
CA LEU A 884 3.41 7.07 58.03
C LEU A 884 4.44 8.20 57.93
N CYS A 885 5.66 7.82 57.56
CA CYS A 885 6.75 8.72 57.21
C CYS A 885 7.55 8.06 56.06
N THR A 886 8.30 8.85 55.30
CA THR A 886 9.10 8.33 54.18
C THR A 886 10.53 8.00 54.61
N PRO A 887 11.11 6.87 54.18
CA PRO A 887 10.47 5.78 53.42
C PRO A 887 9.50 4.94 54.27
N VAL A 888 8.40 4.51 53.64
CA VAL A 888 7.32 3.74 54.26
C VAL A 888 7.74 2.28 54.39
N GLN A 889 8.19 1.86 55.58
CA GLN A 889 8.58 0.46 55.81
C GLN A 889 7.42 -0.50 55.49
N GLY A 890 6.23 -0.22 56.02
CA GLY A 890 5.07 -1.08 55.85
C GLY A 890 5.32 -2.52 56.33
N VAL A 891 4.86 -3.49 55.54
CA VAL A 891 5.03 -4.92 55.81
C VAL A 891 6.46 -5.42 55.55
N CYS A 892 7.33 -4.62 54.94
CA CYS A 892 8.71 -5.01 54.65
C CYS A 892 9.56 -5.24 55.93
N PRO A 893 10.63 -6.07 55.83
CA PRO A 893 11.59 -6.23 56.91
C PRO A 893 12.22 -4.91 57.31
N VAL A 894 12.72 -4.84 58.54
CA VAL A 894 13.40 -3.64 59.06
C VAL A 894 14.56 -3.24 58.13
N GLY A 895 14.67 -1.96 57.79
CA GLY A 895 15.67 -1.44 56.86
C GLY A 895 15.35 -1.63 55.37
N TRP A 896 14.15 -2.14 55.06
CA TRP A 896 13.57 -2.21 53.71
C TRP A 896 12.20 -1.50 53.73
N HIS A 897 11.72 -1.08 52.56
CA HIS A 897 10.46 -0.34 52.47
C HIS A 897 9.64 -0.67 51.23
N ILE A 898 8.37 -0.24 51.27
CA ILE A 898 7.46 -0.29 50.14
C ILE A 898 7.94 0.73 49.10
N PRO A 899 8.18 0.32 47.85
CA PRO A 899 8.67 1.23 46.84
C PRO A 899 7.67 2.36 46.55
N SER A 900 8.21 3.55 46.35
CA SER A 900 7.50 4.68 45.77
C SER A 900 7.37 4.53 44.26
N MET A 901 6.45 5.29 43.65
CA MET A 901 6.36 5.41 42.19
C MET A 901 7.68 5.93 41.60
N MET A 902 8.42 6.78 42.34
CA MET A 902 9.74 7.28 41.94
C MET A 902 10.79 6.18 41.90
N GLU A 903 10.80 5.29 42.88
CA GLU A 903 11.80 4.22 42.92
C GLU A 903 11.55 3.19 41.82
N TRP A 904 10.28 2.86 41.54
CA TRP A 904 9.93 2.09 40.35
C TRP A 904 10.36 2.79 39.05
N GLN A 905 10.17 4.11 38.95
CA GLN A 905 10.64 4.87 37.79
C GLN A 905 12.17 4.86 37.67
N GLU A 906 12.91 5.01 38.78
CA GLU A 906 14.37 4.92 38.79
C GLU A 906 14.84 3.52 38.38
N LEU A 907 14.15 2.47 38.81
CA LEU A 907 14.40 1.10 38.35
C LEU A 907 14.22 1.00 36.82
N PHE A 908 13.10 1.49 36.28
CA PHE A 908 12.84 1.45 34.84
C PHE A 908 13.80 2.32 34.03
N ASP A 909 14.15 3.51 34.53
CA ASP A 909 15.11 4.40 33.90
C ASP A 909 16.50 3.77 33.89
N ASN A 910 16.92 3.13 34.99
CA ASN A 910 18.17 2.36 35.02
C ASN A 910 18.10 1.17 34.05
N ALA A 911 17.00 0.44 33.99
CA ALA A 911 16.82 -0.67 33.05
C ALA A 911 16.86 -0.20 31.58
N ALA A 912 16.21 0.92 31.26
CA ALA A 912 16.17 1.53 29.93
C ALA A 912 17.51 2.16 29.53
N LYS A 913 18.24 2.79 30.46
CA LYS A 913 19.58 3.37 30.21
C LYS A 913 20.63 2.28 29.97
N ASN A 914 20.55 1.15 30.67
CA ASN A 914 21.58 0.10 30.62
C ASN A 914 21.47 -0.89 29.45
N LYS A 915 20.57 -0.64 28.46
CA LYS A 915 20.33 -1.39 27.19
C LYS A 915 21.20 -2.63 26.89
N ALA A 916 21.10 -3.65 27.74
CA ALA A 916 21.68 -4.98 27.52
C ALA A 916 20.61 -6.03 27.23
N GLY A 917 19.34 -5.64 27.00
CA GLY A 917 18.32 -6.49 26.36
C GLY A 917 18.01 -7.84 27.03
N LYS A 918 18.59 -8.15 28.18
CA LYS A 918 18.29 -9.34 28.98
C LYS A 918 18.29 -8.97 30.46
N ASP A 919 17.15 -9.27 31.07
CA ASP A 919 16.98 -9.67 32.47
C ASP A 919 16.89 -8.64 33.62
N TYR A 920 17.20 -7.36 33.48
CA TYR A 920 17.12 -6.46 34.65
C TYR A 920 15.70 -6.16 35.17
N GLY A 921 14.68 -6.26 34.32
CA GLY A 921 13.26 -6.22 34.73
C GLY A 921 12.58 -7.60 34.76
N VAL A 922 13.21 -8.62 34.17
CA VAL A 922 12.61 -9.98 34.02
C VAL A 922 12.56 -10.68 35.37
N ASP A 923 13.60 -10.52 36.18
CA ASP A 923 13.64 -11.02 37.56
C ASP A 923 12.67 -10.28 38.50
N VAL A 924 12.14 -9.14 38.06
CA VAL A 924 11.18 -8.31 38.81
C VAL A 924 9.74 -8.52 38.34
N ARG A 925 9.51 -9.36 37.31
CA ARG A 925 8.18 -9.64 36.75
C ARG A 925 7.28 -10.34 37.75
N ASN A 926 6.00 -9.99 37.69
CA ASN A 926 4.99 -10.76 38.41
C ASN A 926 4.72 -12.06 37.64
N LYS A 927 4.70 -13.18 38.34
CA LYS A 927 4.33 -14.49 37.77
C LYS A 927 2.81 -14.64 37.61
N ASP A 928 2.01 -13.78 38.27
CA ASP A 928 0.60 -14.04 38.55
C ASP A 928 -0.39 -13.01 37.95
N ASP A 929 -0.03 -12.20 36.93
CA ASP A 929 -0.89 -11.14 36.36
C ASP A 929 -1.51 -10.20 37.44
N VAL A 930 -0.75 -9.89 38.50
CA VAL A 930 -1.20 -9.04 39.63
C VAL A 930 -0.34 -7.78 39.74
N TYR A 931 -0.95 -6.69 40.19
CA TYR A 931 -0.26 -5.41 40.40
C TYR A 931 0.70 -5.45 41.60
N TYR A 932 1.83 -4.75 41.47
CA TYR A 932 2.74 -4.43 42.56
C TYR A 932 2.24 -3.24 43.38
N ALA A 933 2.44 -3.29 44.69
CA ALA A 933 2.08 -2.18 45.55
C ALA A 933 3.05 -1.00 45.41
N VAL A 934 2.51 0.22 45.54
CA VAL A 934 3.29 1.45 45.73
C VAL A 934 2.82 2.16 46.99
N SER A 935 3.69 3.00 47.55
CA SER A 935 3.39 3.71 48.81
C SER A 935 2.33 4.83 48.65
N GLU A 936 2.11 5.33 47.44
CA GLU A 936 1.30 6.51 47.16
C GLU A 936 -0.18 6.19 46.88
N VAL A 937 -1.05 7.17 47.19
CA VAL A 937 -2.50 7.13 46.96
C VAL A 937 -3.01 8.48 46.48
N ARG A 938 -4.13 8.50 45.74
CA ARG A 938 -4.78 9.74 45.33
C ARG A 938 -5.69 10.23 46.45
N ILE A 939 -5.59 11.53 46.75
CA ILE A 939 -6.38 12.18 47.80
C ILE A 939 -7.30 13.22 47.16
N ILE A 940 -8.59 13.18 47.51
CA ILE A 940 -9.57 14.20 47.12
C ILE A 940 -10.31 14.61 48.39
N ASN A 941 -10.28 15.92 48.71
CA ASN A 941 -10.93 16.48 49.90
C ASN A 941 -10.54 15.76 51.21
N ASP A 942 -9.24 15.57 51.45
CA ASP A 942 -8.66 14.88 52.63
C ASP A 942 -9.13 13.43 52.86
N LYS A 943 -9.69 12.81 51.81
CA LYS A 943 -10.06 11.40 51.78
C LYS A 943 -9.25 10.66 50.73
N ILE A 944 -8.86 9.43 51.06
CA ILE A 944 -8.28 8.53 50.06
C ILE A 944 -9.35 8.24 49.01
N SER A 945 -9.06 8.63 47.77
CA SER A 945 -9.96 8.45 46.63
C SER A 945 -9.56 7.27 45.76
N LEU A 946 -8.27 7.01 45.56
CA LEU A 946 -7.77 5.92 44.73
C LEU A 946 -6.46 5.37 45.30
N PHE A 947 -6.24 4.07 45.12
CA PHE A 947 -4.97 3.41 45.40
C PHE A 947 -4.20 3.24 44.10
N TYR A 948 -2.89 3.49 44.12
CA TYR A 948 -2.04 3.23 42.97
C TYR A 948 -1.40 1.84 43.07
N GLY A 949 -1.06 1.29 41.91
CA GLY A 949 -0.32 0.05 41.76
C GLY A 949 0.51 0.07 40.49
N MET A 950 1.55 -0.73 40.45
CA MET A 950 2.44 -0.87 39.30
C MET A 950 2.10 -2.16 38.55
N ASP A 951 1.92 -2.06 37.23
CA ASP A 951 1.72 -3.22 36.35
C ASP A 951 2.97 -3.46 35.50
N ILE A 952 3.44 -4.71 35.49
CA ILE A 952 4.58 -5.17 34.70
C ILE A 952 4.11 -6.43 33.96
N PRO A 953 3.52 -6.30 32.76
CA PRO A 953 2.90 -7.43 32.06
C PRO A 953 3.94 -8.47 31.65
N TYR A 954 3.53 -9.74 31.63
CA TYR A 954 4.41 -10.87 31.34
C TYR A 954 4.92 -10.89 29.88
N ASP A 955 4.15 -10.33 28.93
CA ASP A 955 4.34 -10.51 27.48
C ASP A 955 4.45 -9.20 26.67
N SER A 956 4.69 -8.05 27.33
CA SER A 956 4.86 -6.78 26.62
C SER A 956 6.20 -6.11 26.92
N ASP A 957 6.85 -5.59 25.87
CA ASP A 957 8.01 -4.69 25.96
C ASP A 957 7.68 -3.31 26.53
N TYR A 958 6.43 -3.09 26.97
CA TYR A 958 5.96 -1.84 27.55
C TYR A 958 5.65 -2.04 29.04
N TYR A 959 6.28 -1.24 29.90
CA TYR A 959 5.79 -1.00 31.25
C TYR A 959 4.69 0.07 31.15
N SER A 960 3.54 -0.17 31.77
CA SER A 960 2.47 0.83 31.83
C SER A 960 2.08 1.06 33.27
N PHE A 961 2.19 2.31 33.74
CA PHE A 961 1.50 2.72 34.95
C PHE A 961 -0.01 2.66 34.67
N GLN A 962 -0.67 1.62 35.14
CA GLN A 962 -2.13 1.57 35.05
C GLN A 962 -2.76 2.31 36.23
N LYS A 963 -3.70 3.21 35.92
CA LYS A 963 -4.66 3.72 36.90
C LYS A 963 -5.54 2.54 37.32
N VAL A 964 -5.16 1.81 38.36
CA VAL A 964 -5.98 0.70 38.82
C VAL A 964 -7.12 1.22 39.67
N PHE A 965 -8.32 1.10 39.13
CA PHE A 965 -9.54 1.17 39.91
C PHE A 965 -9.64 -0.11 40.75
N TYR A 966 -9.49 0.02 42.07
CA TYR A 966 -9.88 -1.02 43.04
C TYR A 966 -9.28 -2.42 42.82
N SER A 967 -7.95 -2.56 42.72
CA SER A 967 -7.38 -3.88 43.03
C SER A 967 -7.57 -4.13 44.53
N ARG A 968 -8.24 -5.23 44.89
CA ARG A 968 -8.44 -5.63 46.29
C ARG A 968 -7.15 -6.16 46.93
N SER A 969 -6.11 -6.42 46.14
CA SER A 969 -4.87 -7.02 46.65
C SER A 969 -3.68 -6.82 45.70
N TYR A 970 -2.52 -6.52 46.26
CA TYR A 970 -1.25 -6.24 45.58
C TYR A 970 -0.20 -7.27 45.98
N SER A 971 0.74 -7.53 45.07
CA SER A 971 2.01 -8.18 45.41
C SER A 971 2.95 -7.13 46.00
N VAL A 972 3.68 -7.48 47.06
CA VAL A 972 4.64 -6.57 47.69
C VAL A 972 6.05 -6.99 47.32
N ARG A 973 6.86 -6.03 46.86
CA ARG A 973 8.27 -6.22 46.58
C ARG A 973 9.03 -5.10 47.28
N CYS A 974 9.83 -5.46 48.29
CA CYS A 974 10.53 -4.47 49.09
C CYS A 974 11.79 -3.98 48.37
N VAL A 975 12.08 -2.69 48.56
CA VAL A 975 13.29 -2.02 48.07
C VAL A 975 14.09 -1.46 49.25
N LYS A 976 15.37 -1.23 49.03
CA LYS A 976 16.31 -0.60 49.95
C LYS A 976 17.27 0.27 49.14
N ASP A 977 17.54 1.47 49.64
CA ASP A 977 18.56 2.39 49.10
C ASP A 977 19.99 2.11 49.59
#